data_AF-U1GNW5-F1
#
_entry.id   AF-U1GNW5-F1
#
_cell.length_a   1.000
_cell.length_b   1.000
_cell.length_c   1.000
_cell.angle_alpha   90.00
_cell.angle_beta   90.00
_cell.angle_gamma   90.00
#
_symmetry.space_group_name_H-M   'P 1'
#
loop_
_entity.id
_entity.type
_entity.pdbx_description
1 polymer ?
#
loop_
_entity_poly.entity_id
_entity_poly.type
_entity_poly.pdbx_seq_one_letter_code
_entity_poly.pdbx_strand_id
1 'polypeptide(L)'
;MKKCVCFIVLTALVFAVVSADVKIINPVKGVWANKQSLVLELSEGESAYYSLNGSDPRESGFAYDGPVALDVSGDVEVRIASVDASGVFREYRVSYTVAPVPFPASYSMSAVGDAVASGILDYTAGDVLSLPPELDYSLGGVPESFQKGRAISYGAGCILSRCIPCVLTDGTGKWRFIIKTKPALSGSFGMRDVPFQITDWNTLSFTNDAFIYRVDNAYWTSGKERVALDRTISHTISWQSVAVAPGNPISFFVLPPKPEVDVERREDGSETIVLSGGAGFRFGIEPEKGQGTVLFETAELDTFFGDEVSGVFTAGVYYDGVYQGTLSVPYSIDRRSPSVPVFLSSAESFYSRRAVKLSLTGDGQSDLFIAVSNPVMFSGTMTKKDAASLIDVVEADDFVPFTSPLTLDSPSEDAVYYKICAYAADRSGNKSAYTLYDVVVDKYDYYIDASADKNCADGTRDDPYVSLADCLAAVGDNRFANITISGTLAVSEEETVIASNCVLRGDGDARLVFGVGSFITVRSASLALLNLIVRRDDTGVKRKINNPLIRLEHSVLVSEDCEIGASFAESGSVISADTSVVTINGCGITSSAERYSSCISAVASKLKIIDSRISTIAQTAVNFSVQDGEFELRSSSCRVTGSYGRATELFGGKSKITGNSFAADLRYSGASLDAVYTDAKNISLEYGGNTESGY
;
A
#
# COMPACT_ATOMS: atom_id res chain seq x y z
N MET A 1 -25.53 -16.73 22.52
CA MET A 1 -25.21 -17.03 23.93
C MET A 1 -23.88 -17.76 24.02
N LYS A 2 -22.76 -17.02 24.10
CA LYS A 2 -21.43 -17.56 24.39
C LYS A 2 -20.96 -16.88 25.67
N LYS A 3 -20.62 -17.68 26.68
CA LYS A 3 -20.27 -17.24 28.03
C LYS A 3 -18.91 -16.53 27.98
N CYS A 4 -18.91 -15.25 28.32
CA CYS A 4 -17.71 -14.45 28.52
C CYS A 4 -17.14 -14.81 29.91
N VAL A 5 -15.96 -15.41 29.94
CA VAL A 5 -15.23 -15.68 31.19
C VAL A 5 -14.30 -14.50 31.42
N CYS A 6 -14.69 -13.58 32.31
CA CYS A 6 -13.84 -12.50 32.80
C CYS A 6 -12.72 -13.08 33.68
N PHE A 7 -11.48 -13.03 33.18
CA PHE A 7 -10.30 -13.19 34.03
C PHE A 7 -10.02 -11.85 34.73
N ILE A 8 -10.36 -11.77 36.00
CA ILE A 8 -9.91 -10.69 36.88
C ILE A 8 -8.46 -11.02 37.27
N VAL A 9 -7.50 -10.32 36.65
CA VAL A 9 -6.10 -10.36 37.08
C VAL A 9 -5.96 -9.36 38.23
N LEU A 10 -5.84 -9.90 39.44
CA LEU A 10 -5.53 -9.14 40.65
C LEU A 10 -4.01 -8.91 40.69
N THR A 11 -3.53 -7.78 40.17
CA THR A 11 -2.14 -7.35 40.32
C THR A 11 -1.94 -6.69 41.69
N ALA A 12 -1.21 -7.37 42.57
CA ALA A 12 -0.73 -6.78 43.82
C ALA A 12 0.28 -5.66 43.51
N LEU A 13 -0.09 -4.42 43.81
CA LEU A 13 0.79 -3.25 43.72
C LEU A 13 1.79 -3.28 44.89
N VAL A 14 3.01 -3.72 44.62
CA VAL A 14 4.16 -3.41 45.47
C VAL A 14 4.61 -2.00 45.08
N PHE A 15 4.36 -1.02 45.94
CA PHE A 15 4.94 0.33 45.79
C PHE A 15 6.44 0.25 46.08
N ALA A 16 7.24 -0.05 45.07
CA ALA A 16 8.61 0.42 45.04
C ALA A 16 8.57 1.92 44.82
N VAL A 17 9.25 2.70 45.68
CA VAL A 17 9.53 4.11 45.40
C VAL A 17 10.49 4.12 44.21
N VAL A 18 9.93 4.17 43.01
CA VAL A 18 10.69 4.42 41.79
C VAL A 18 11.10 5.88 41.88
N SER A 19 12.40 6.14 42.04
CA SER A 19 12.95 7.48 41.84
C SER A 19 12.66 7.85 40.38
N ALA A 20 11.77 8.82 40.17
CA ALA A 20 11.29 9.21 38.86
C ALA A 20 12.42 9.87 38.07
N ASP A 21 12.64 9.43 36.83
CA ASP A 21 13.50 10.14 35.88
C ASP A 21 12.79 11.39 35.37
N VAL A 22 13.54 12.47 35.10
CA VAL A 22 13.00 13.65 34.43
C VAL A 22 12.54 13.26 33.05
N LYS A 23 11.30 13.63 32.72
CA LYS A 23 10.76 13.42 31.39
C LYS A 23 11.04 14.63 30.50
N ILE A 24 11.92 14.42 29.52
CA ILE A 24 12.31 15.43 28.53
C ILE A 24 11.30 15.39 27.38
N ILE A 25 10.49 16.44 27.22
CA ILE A 25 9.47 16.56 26.17
C ILE A 25 10.05 17.17 24.87
N ASN A 26 10.96 18.13 25.03
CA ASN A 26 11.63 18.86 23.95
C ASN A 26 13.01 19.34 24.44
N PRO A 27 14.07 19.33 23.62
CA PRO A 27 14.18 18.73 22.29
C PRO A 27 14.21 17.20 22.30
N VAL A 28 14.06 16.60 21.12
CA VAL A 28 14.33 15.17 20.87
C VAL A 28 15.28 15.03 19.69
N LYS A 29 15.94 13.88 19.58
CA LYS A 29 16.87 13.59 18.48
C LYS A 29 16.15 13.72 17.13
N GLY A 30 16.74 14.46 16.20
CA GLY A 30 16.17 14.69 14.87
C GLY A 30 16.83 15.87 14.15
N VAL A 31 16.35 16.14 12.94
CA VAL A 31 16.68 17.34 12.15
C VAL A 31 15.44 18.20 12.09
N TRP A 32 15.52 19.42 12.60
CA TRP A 32 14.39 20.33 12.76
C TRP A 32 14.58 21.60 11.94
N ALA A 33 13.50 22.06 11.31
CA ALA A 33 13.46 23.24 10.47
C ALA A 33 13.37 24.56 11.26
N ASN A 34 13.02 24.49 12.54
CA ASN A 34 12.97 25.63 13.46
C ASN A 34 13.84 25.40 14.70
N LYS A 35 14.16 26.50 15.38
CA LYS A 35 14.79 26.46 16.71
C LYS A 35 13.85 25.74 17.68
N GLN A 36 14.44 25.04 18.64
CA GLN A 36 13.70 24.18 19.58
C GLN A 36 13.57 24.87 20.93
N SER A 37 12.62 24.43 21.76
CA SER A 37 12.49 24.85 23.16
C SER A 37 12.87 23.70 24.08
N LEU A 38 13.46 24.00 25.23
CA LEU A 38 13.62 23.02 26.30
C LEU A 38 12.32 22.97 27.10
N VAL A 39 11.72 21.77 27.16
CA VAL A 39 10.51 21.50 27.95
C VAL A 39 10.72 20.21 28.72
N LEU A 40 10.69 20.32 30.04
CA LEU A 40 10.87 19.25 31.02
C LEU A 40 9.62 19.12 31.89
N GLU A 41 9.23 17.88 32.18
CA GLU A 41 8.29 17.55 33.25
C GLU A 41 9.11 17.13 34.49
N LEU A 42 8.99 17.91 35.57
CA LEU A 42 9.69 17.71 36.84
C LEU A 42 8.72 17.22 37.92
N SER A 43 9.19 16.34 38.80
CA SER A 43 8.43 15.91 39.98
C SER A 43 8.33 17.01 41.04
N GLU A 44 7.42 16.86 42.00
CA GLU A 44 7.32 17.79 43.13
C GLU A 44 8.65 17.82 43.93
N GLY A 45 9.15 19.03 44.21
CA GLY A 45 10.43 19.24 44.89
C GLY A 45 11.68 19.00 44.04
N GLU A 46 11.54 18.60 42.77
CA GLU A 46 12.67 18.43 41.85
C GLU A 46 13.11 19.76 41.22
N SER A 47 14.42 19.95 41.08
CA SER A 47 15.05 21.10 40.40
C SER A 47 15.87 20.61 39.22
N ALA A 48 15.91 21.40 38.13
CA ALA A 48 16.73 21.08 36.96
C ALA A 48 17.57 22.28 36.48
N TYR A 49 18.68 21.97 35.84
CA TYR A 49 19.63 22.93 35.25
C TYR A 49 20.04 22.44 33.86
N TYR A 50 20.36 23.35 32.94
CA TYR A 50 20.78 22.97 31.58
C TYR A 50 21.95 23.81 31.06
N SER A 51 22.70 23.24 30.11
CA SER A 51 23.78 23.92 29.38
C SER A 51 23.78 23.55 27.89
N LEU A 52 24.19 24.51 27.05
CA LEU A 52 24.29 24.35 25.59
C LEU A 52 25.75 24.41 25.08
N ASN A 53 26.70 24.74 25.96
CA ASN A 53 28.12 24.94 25.62
C ASN A 53 29.00 23.74 26.05
N GLY A 54 28.39 22.65 26.50
CA GLY A 54 29.09 21.46 26.96
C GLY A 54 29.65 21.52 28.38
N SER A 55 29.42 22.59 29.16
CA SER A 55 29.80 22.67 30.59
C SER A 55 28.88 21.83 31.50
N ASP A 56 29.31 21.49 32.73
CA ASP A 56 28.43 20.84 33.72
C ASP A 56 27.30 21.81 34.10
N PRO A 57 26.02 21.46 33.86
CA PRO A 57 24.90 22.34 34.16
C PRO A 57 24.77 22.76 35.63
N ARG A 58 25.35 22.02 36.58
CA ARG A 58 25.30 22.39 38.02
C ARG A 58 26.32 23.44 38.42
N GLU A 59 27.44 23.51 37.70
CA GLU A 59 28.50 24.47 38.00
C GLU A 59 28.28 25.80 37.29
N SER A 60 27.83 25.74 36.03
CA SER A 60 27.69 26.92 35.17
C SER A 60 26.50 26.88 34.21
N GLY A 61 25.49 26.06 34.50
CA GLY A 61 24.25 25.99 33.72
C GLY A 61 23.19 26.99 34.17
N PHE A 62 22.10 27.05 33.41
CA PHE A 62 20.92 27.85 33.71
C PHE A 62 19.93 27.02 34.51
N ALA A 63 19.31 27.62 35.53
CA ALA A 63 18.20 26.98 36.24
C ALA A 63 16.99 26.87 35.30
N TYR A 64 16.30 25.74 35.33
CA TYR A 64 15.06 25.52 34.59
C TYR A 64 13.87 25.87 35.49
N ASP A 65 13.19 26.96 35.17
CA ASP A 65 11.97 27.45 35.84
C ASP A 65 10.71 27.28 34.98
N GLY A 66 10.87 26.88 33.72
CA GLY A 66 9.77 26.59 32.81
C GLY A 66 10.25 26.43 31.37
N PRO A 67 9.32 26.21 30.43
CA PRO A 67 9.62 26.12 29.00
C PRO A 67 10.44 27.32 28.49
N VAL A 68 11.56 27.05 27.81
CA VAL A 68 12.50 28.08 27.36
C VAL A 68 13.01 27.84 25.94
N ALA A 69 13.02 28.88 25.10
CA ALA A 69 13.53 28.77 23.73
C ALA A 69 15.06 28.63 23.70
N LEU A 70 15.57 27.71 22.88
CA LEU A 70 16.99 27.49 22.66
C LEU A 70 17.41 28.20 21.37
N ASP A 71 17.98 29.40 21.51
CA ASP A 71 18.33 30.28 20.39
C ASP A 71 19.63 29.87 19.67
N VAL A 72 19.69 28.62 19.20
CA VAL A 72 20.86 28.00 18.58
C VAL A 72 20.49 27.24 17.30
N SER A 73 21.42 27.19 16.34
CA SER A 73 21.26 26.50 15.06
C SER A 73 22.44 25.56 14.78
N GLY A 74 22.31 24.64 13.81
CA GLY A 74 23.33 23.63 13.49
C GLY A 74 23.23 22.40 14.40
N ASP A 75 24.35 21.71 14.63
CA ASP A 75 24.39 20.58 15.57
C ASP A 75 24.41 21.09 17.01
N VAL A 76 23.42 20.66 17.80
CA VAL A 76 23.18 21.13 19.17
C VAL A 76 23.22 19.94 20.14
N GLU A 77 23.95 20.10 21.24
CA GLU A 77 23.87 19.22 22.41
C GLU A 77 23.35 20.00 23.61
N VAL A 78 22.24 19.53 24.20
CA VAL A 78 21.72 20.03 25.47
C VAL A 78 22.12 19.05 26.57
N ARG A 79 22.86 19.54 27.57
CA ARG A 79 23.11 18.80 28.81
C ARG A 79 22.10 19.25 29.86
N ILE A 80 21.49 18.32 30.56
CA ILE A 80 20.49 18.58 31.61
C ILE A 80 20.94 17.87 32.89
N ALA A 81 20.90 18.57 34.01
CA ALA A 81 21.09 18.05 35.35
C ALA A 81 19.78 18.17 36.12
N SER A 82 19.33 17.10 36.78
CA SER A 82 18.23 17.17 37.74
C SER A 82 18.66 16.75 39.13
N VAL A 83 18.01 17.34 40.14
CA VAL A 83 18.21 17.07 41.56
C VAL A 83 16.84 16.87 42.19
N ASP A 84 16.57 15.66 42.67
CA ASP A 84 15.30 15.35 43.31
C ASP A 84 15.21 15.90 44.75
N ALA A 85 14.03 15.78 45.37
CA ALA A 85 13.78 16.26 46.73
C ALA A 85 14.68 15.61 47.81
N SER A 86 15.29 14.46 47.52
CA SER A 86 16.25 13.77 48.40
C SER A 86 17.70 14.19 48.16
N GLY A 87 17.94 15.03 47.15
CA GLY A 87 19.27 15.47 46.73
C GLY A 87 19.97 14.52 45.76
N VAL A 88 19.28 13.50 45.23
CA VAL A 88 19.86 12.58 44.24
C VAL A 88 19.97 13.29 42.90
N PHE A 89 21.14 13.15 42.28
CA PHE A 89 21.50 13.81 41.03
C PHE A 89 21.42 12.86 39.83
N ARG A 90 20.90 13.37 38.71
CA ARG A 90 20.86 12.68 37.40
C ARG A 90 21.29 13.62 36.28
N GLU A 91 21.96 13.09 35.26
CA GLU A 91 22.37 13.83 34.06
C GLU A 91 21.78 13.21 32.79
N TYR A 92 21.35 14.07 31.86
CA TYR A 92 20.81 13.70 30.57
C TYR A 92 21.47 14.51 29.45
N ARG A 93 21.48 13.93 28.24
CA ARG A 93 22.00 14.57 27.03
C ARG A 93 21.04 14.38 25.88
N VAL A 94 20.77 15.45 25.15
CA VAL A 94 19.95 15.43 23.94
C VAL A 94 20.74 16.07 22.81
N SER A 95 20.95 15.33 21.73
CA SER A 95 21.61 15.83 20.52
C SER A 95 20.61 15.89 19.36
N TYR A 96 20.57 17.03 18.66
CA TYR A 96 19.72 17.26 17.50
C TYR A 96 20.38 18.28 16.55
N THR A 97 19.84 18.40 15.34
CA THR A 97 20.31 19.39 14.36
C THR A 97 19.19 20.36 14.02
N VAL A 98 19.49 21.64 13.96
CA VAL A 98 18.58 22.67 13.41
C VAL A 98 19.10 23.07 12.03
N ALA A 99 18.33 22.71 11.00
CA ALA A 99 18.58 23.04 9.60
C ALA A 99 17.42 23.90 9.09
N PRO A 100 17.53 25.24 9.15
CA PRO A 100 16.38 26.13 8.92
C PRO A 100 15.72 25.95 7.55
N VAL A 101 14.40 25.74 7.57
CA VAL A 101 13.54 25.79 6.37
C VAL A 101 12.42 26.80 6.63
N PRO A 102 12.17 27.77 5.73
CA PRO A 102 11.10 28.75 5.93
C PRO A 102 9.73 28.08 6.07
N PHE A 103 8.99 28.42 7.13
CA PHE A 103 7.62 27.97 7.28
C PHE A 103 6.74 28.61 6.18
N PRO A 104 5.71 27.92 5.63
CA PRO A 104 4.92 28.45 4.53
C PRO A 104 4.30 29.82 4.84
N ALA A 105 4.54 30.79 3.96
CA ALA A 105 4.21 32.20 4.19
C ALA A 105 2.70 32.43 4.41
N SER A 106 1.83 31.61 3.81
CA SER A 106 0.37 31.66 3.99
C SER A 106 -0.07 31.46 5.44
N TYR A 107 0.76 30.81 6.27
CA TYR A 107 0.46 30.48 7.66
C TYR A 107 1.32 31.24 8.66
N SER A 108 2.19 32.15 8.20
CA SER A 108 3.15 32.87 9.04
C SER A 108 2.51 33.76 10.11
N MET A 109 1.31 34.31 9.84
CA MET A 109 0.56 35.18 10.78
C MET A 109 -0.54 34.42 11.54
N SER A 110 -0.46 33.09 11.61
CA SER A 110 -1.40 32.25 12.34
C SER A 110 -0.84 31.84 13.71
N ALA A 111 -1.69 31.38 14.63
CA ALA A 111 -1.24 30.84 15.92
C ALA A 111 -0.21 29.71 15.76
N VAL A 112 -0.32 28.92 14.69
CA VAL A 112 0.66 27.87 14.35
C VAL A 112 1.97 28.48 13.84
N GLY A 113 1.90 29.54 13.03
CA GLY A 113 3.09 30.29 12.59
C GLY A 113 3.87 30.89 13.77
N ASP A 114 3.14 31.53 14.69
CA ASP A 114 3.71 32.06 15.93
C ASP A 114 4.34 30.95 16.79
N ALA A 115 3.67 29.80 16.91
CA ALA A 115 4.18 28.65 17.66
C ALA A 115 5.42 28.00 17.03
N VAL A 116 5.51 27.95 15.70
CA VAL A 116 6.72 27.48 15.01
C VAL A 116 7.90 28.43 15.27
N ALA A 117 7.64 29.74 15.36
CA ALA A 117 8.66 30.74 15.65
C ALA A 117 9.09 30.76 17.13
N SER A 118 8.14 30.63 18.07
CA SER A 118 8.39 30.67 19.52
C SER A 118 8.76 29.31 20.13
N GLY A 119 8.39 28.21 19.46
CA GLY A 119 8.50 26.83 19.92
C GLY A 119 7.37 26.37 20.85
N ILE A 120 6.41 27.24 21.21
CA ILE A 120 5.33 26.95 22.17
C ILE A 120 3.99 27.55 21.70
N LEU A 121 2.91 26.78 21.88
CA LEU A 121 1.53 27.20 21.68
C LEU A 121 0.74 26.95 22.96
N ASP A 122 0.12 27.98 23.54
CA ASP A 122 -0.85 27.79 24.62
C ASP A 122 -2.22 27.46 24.04
N TYR A 123 -2.86 26.41 24.56
CA TYR A 123 -4.19 25.96 24.14
C TYR A 123 -5.13 25.84 25.35
N THR A 124 -6.31 26.46 25.28
CA THR A 124 -7.34 26.30 26.31
C THR A 124 -8.34 25.22 25.88
N ALA A 125 -8.71 24.32 26.79
CA ALA A 125 -9.72 23.30 26.54
C ALA A 125 -11.00 23.92 25.93
N GLY A 126 -11.53 23.33 24.87
CA GLY A 126 -12.68 23.85 24.13
C GLY A 126 -12.34 24.81 22.97
N ASP A 127 -11.11 25.33 22.90
CA ASP A 127 -10.66 26.12 21.74
C ASP A 127 -10.49 25.23 20.50
N VAL A 128 -10.40 25.84 19.31
CA VAL A 128 -10.11 25.14 18.06
C VAL A 128 -8.72 25.54 17.56
N LEU A 129 -7.85 24.55 17.37
CA LEU A 129 -6.54 24.74 16.75
C LEU A 129 -6.59 24.29 15.29
N SER A 130 -6.45 25.23 14.36
CA SER A 130 -6.44 24.97 12.93
C SER A 130 -5.03 24.66 12.43
N LEU A 131 -4.78 23.39 12.06
CA LEU A 131 -3.54 22.98 11.40
C LEU A 131 -3.67 23.10 9.87
N PRO A 132 -2.64 23.60 9.16
CA PRO A 132 -2.68 23.78 7.71
C PRO A 132 -2.96 22.48 6.91
N PRO A 133 -3.99 22.43 6.04
CA PRO A 133 -4.36 21.20 5.33
C PRO A 133 -3.34 20.71 4.29
N GLU A 134 -2.43 21.59 3.84
CA GLU A 134 -1.33 21.25 2.92
C GLU A 134 -0.14 20.61 3.64
N LEU A 135 -0.10 20.70 4.98
CA LEU A 135 0.92 20.08 5.81
C LEU A 135 0.40 18.80 6.44
N ASP A 136 1.32 17.88 6.71
CA ASP A 136 1.05 16.73 7.57
C ASP A 136 1.50 17.06 9.00
N TYR A 137 0.75 16.58 9.98
CA TYR A 137 1.08 16.74 11.40
C TYR A 137 1.14 15.42 12.14
N SER A 138 1.96 15.38 13.19
CA SER A 138 2.01 14.29 14.17
C SER A 138 1.98 14.92 15.57
N LEU A 139 1.17 14.36 16.46
CA LEU A 139 1.13 14.73 17.87
C LEU A 139 1.79 13.65 18.73
N GLY A 140 2.27 14.04 19.91
CA GLY A 140 2.73 13.11 20.93
C GLY A 140 4.16 12.60 20.74
N GLY A 141 4.37 11.32 21.06
CA GLY A 141 5.68 10.66 21.11
C GLY A 141 6.10 9.97 19.81
N VAL A 142 7.32 9.44 19.79
CA VAL A 142 7.87 8.66 18.66
C VAL A 142 7.36 7.21 18.65
N PRO A 143 7.27 6.53 17.48
CA PRO A 143 7.51 7.06 16.13
C PRO A 143 6.47 8.13 15.76
N GLU A 144 6.70 8.97 14.75
CA GLU A 144 5.70 9.95 14.34
C GLU A 144 4.55 9.25 13.57
N SER A 145 3.30 9.66 13.79
CA SER A 145 2.14 9.21 13.01
C SER A 145 1.56 10.42 12.27
N PHE A 146 1.97 10.59 11.02
CA PHE A 146 1.59 11.75 10.22
C PHE A 146 0.20 11.61 9.60
N GLN A 147 -0.56 12.70 9.67
CA GLN A 147 -1.87 12.81 9.06
C GLN A 147 -2.12 14.23 8.53
N LYS A 148 -3.03 14.36 7.56
CA LYS A 148 -3.33 15.66 6.93
C LYS A 148 -3.86 16.68 7.93
N GLY A 149 -3.31 17.89 7.87
CA GLY A 149 -3.71 19.01 8.69
C GLY A 149 -5.21 19.31 8.63
N ARG A 150 -5.74 19.68 9.79
CA ARG A 150 -7.17 19.92 10.03
C ARG A 150 -7.35 20.77 11.28
N ALA A 151 -8.58 21.22 11.52
CA ALA A 151 -8.98 21.70 12.83
C ALA A 151 -8.99 20.54 13.85
N ILE A 152 -8.33 20.75 14.99
CA ILE A 152 -8.34 19.83 16.13
C ILE A 152 -8.81 20.56 17.39
N SER A 153 -9.53 19.85 18.25
CA SER A 153 -10.01 20.33 19.54
C SER A 153 -10.38 19.15 20.44
N TYR A 154 -10.59 19.44 21.72
CA TYR A 154 -11.26 18.54 22.66
C TYR A 154 -12.17 19.34 23.60
N GLY A 155 -13.00 18.64 24.38
CA GLY A 155 -14.09 19.25 25.17
C GLY A 155 -13.61 20.30 26.19
N ALA A 156 -14.41 21.37 26.37
CA ALA A 156 -14.11 22.45 27.33
C ALA A 156 -14.10 21.99 28.79
N GLY A 157 -14.74 20.87 29.11
CA GLY A 157 -14.70 20.25 30.44
C GLY A 157 -13.39 19.52 30.74
N CYS A 158 -12.48 19.41 29.76
CA CYS A 158 -11.20 18.72 29.95
C CYS A 158 -10.30 19.53 30.90
N ILE A 159 -9.90 18.90 32.00
CA ILE A 159 -9.04 19.53 33.01
C ILE A 159 -7.61 18.98 33.02
N LEU A 160 -7.27 18.15 32.03
CA LEU A 160 -5.96 17.55 31.87
C LEU A 160 -4.97 18.57 31.26
N SER A 161 -3.98 18.99 32.05
CA SER A 161 -2.91 19.91 31.62
C SER A 161 -1.67 19.13 31.19
N ARG A 162 -1.18 19.38 29.98
CA ARG A 162 -0.09 18.60 29.34
C ARG A 162 0.77 19.47 28.44
N CYS A 163 1.99 19.00 28.17
CA CYS A 163 2.83 19.49 27.09
C CYS A 163 2.84 18.43 25.97
N ILE A 164 2.15 18.72 24.86
CA ILE A 164 1.99 17.80 23.73
C ILE A 164 2.91 18.25 22.60
N PRO A 165 3.92 17.45 22.21
CA PRO A 165 4.70 17.76 21.02
C PRO A 165 3.85 17.75 19.75
N CYS A 166 4.07 18.73 18.89
CA CYS A 166 3.50 18.78 17.55
C CYS A 166 4.63 18.91 16.53
N VAL A 167 4.61 18.05 15.52
CA VAL A 167 5.52 18.11 14.37
C VAL A 167 4.70 18.36 13.13
N LEU A 168 5.09 19.37 12.35
CA LEU A 168 4.54 19.69 11.03
C LEU A 168 5.57 19.38 9.95
N THR A 169 5.12 18.89 8.78
CA THR A 169 5.99 18.69 7.63
C THR A 169 5.25 18.93 6.30
N ASP A 170 5.99 19.43 5.32
CA ASP A 170 5.60 19.51 3.91
C ASP A 170 6.31 18.44 3.06
N GLY A 171 7.02 17.50 3.71
CA GLY A 171 7.89 16.52 3.07
C GLY A 171 9.34 17.00 2.86
N THR A 172 9.63 18.29 3.00
CA THR A 172 10.98 18.87 2.85
C THR A 172 11.62 19.24 4.18
N GLY A 173 10.83 19.82 5.10
CA GLY A 173 11.25 20.23 6.45
C GLY A 173 10.34 19.67 7.54
N LYS A 174 10.85 19.62 8.78
CA LYS A 174 10.06 19.27 9.97
C LYS A 174 10.10 20.40 10.99
N TRP A 175 8.98 21.08 11.20
CA TRP A 175 8.85 22.12 12.23
C TRP A 175 8.24 21.51 13.49
N ARG A 176 8.89 21.70 14.64
CA ARG A 176 8.45 21.12 15.91
C ARG A 176 8.21 22.21 16.94
N PHE A 177 7.06 22.15 17.61
CA PHE A 177 6.70 23.05 18.72
C PHE A 177 5.88 22.28 19.76
N ILE A 178 5.70 22.84 20.95
CA ILE A 178 4.97 22.22 22.05
C ILE A 178 3.63 22.91 22.26
N ILE A 179 2.54 22.14 22.22
CA ILE A 179 1.21 22.60 22.61
C ILE A 179 1.08 22.40 24.11
N LYS A 180 1.01 23.50 24.86
CA LYS A 180 0.76 23.51 26.29
C LYS A 180 -0.73 23.68 26.53
N THR A 181 -1.35 22.62 27.05
CA THR A 181 -2.79 22.59 27.28
C THR A 181 -3.16 23.06 28.67
N LYS A 182 -4.24 23.84 28.79
CA LYS A 182 -4.82 24.28 30.06
C LYS A 182 -6.34 24.11 30.09
N PRO A 183 -6.95 23.91 31.27
CA PRO A 183 -8.39 23.82 31.43
C PRO A 183 -9.10 25.13 31.07
N ALA A 184 -10.36 25.05 30.62
CA ALA A 184 -11.21 26.22 30.55
C ALA A 184 -11.62 26.64 31.97
N LEU A 185 -11.22 27.83 32.40
CA LEU A 185 -11.57 28.33 33.72
C LEU A 185 -13.06 28.69 33.77
N SER A 186 -13.81 28.12 34.71
CA SER A 186 -15.19 28.49 35.00
C SER A 186 -15.36 28.82 36.49
N GLY A 187 -16.24 29.78 36.80
CA GLY A 187 -16.58 30.34 38.12
C GLY A 187 -15.69 29.96 39.32
N SER A 188 -14.85 30.89 39.79
CA SER A 188 -13.98 30.68 40.94
C SER A 188 -14.78 30.47 42.24
N PHE A 189 -14.92 29.23 42.68
CA PHE A 189 -15.26 28.93 44.06
C PHE A 189 -14.06 29.29 44.93
N GLY A 190 -14.26 30.24 45.85
CA GLY A 190 -13.21 30.64 46.78
C GLY A 190 -12.87 29.52 47.75
N MET A 191 -11.58 29.39 48.08
CA MET A 191 -11.18 28.62 49.25
C MET A 191 -11.86 29.18 50.50
N ARG A 192 -12.36 28.30 51.36
CA ARG A 192 -13.01 28.72 52.60
C ARG A 192 -11.96 28.85 53.69
N ASP A 193 -11.88 30.03 54.29
CA ASP A 193 -11.04 30.26 55.46
C ASP A 193 -11.64 29.53 56.68
N VAL A 194 -10.93 28.53 57.17
CA VAL A 194 -11.31 27.73 58.33
C VAL A 194 -10.10 27.57 59.26
N PRO A 195 -10.30 27.58 60.60
CA PRO A 195 -9.20 27.49 61.56
C PRO A 195 -8.73 26.05 61.78
N PHE A 196 -8.78 25.22 60.74
CA PHE A 196 -8.35 23.83 60.72
C PHE A 196 -7.93 23.41 59.31
N GLN A 197 -7.24 22.29 59.19
CA GLN A 197 -6.84 21.68 57.93
C GLN A 197 -7.07 20.17 57.96
N ILE A 198 -7.37 19.60 56.80
CA ILE A 198 -7.41 18.16 56.58
C ILE A 198 -6.29 17.83 55.62
N THR A 199 -5.50 16.79 55.86
CA THR A 199 -4.29 16.52 55.06
C THR A 199 -4.40 15.31 54.14
N ASP A 200 -5.17 14.29 54.51
CA ASP A 200 -5.17 12.98 53.83
C ASP A 200 -6.50 12.24 53.97
N TRP A 201 -7.62 12.98 53.89
CA TRP A 201 -8.98 12.55 54.20
C TRP A 201 -9.25 12.32 55.68
N ASN A 202 -8.36 11.64 56.39
CA ASN A 202 -8.62 11.10 57.72
C ASN A 202 -7.98 11.91 58.84
N THR A 203 -7.04 12.81 58.53
CA THR A 203 -6.33 13.58 59.56
C THR A 203 -6.80 15.03 59.59
N LEU A 204 -7.43 15.43 60.69
CA LEU A 204 -7.77 16.82 61.01
C LEU A 204 -6.73 17.42 61.95
N SER A 205 -6.26 18.62 61.66
CA SER A 205 -5.39 19.42 62.54
C SER A 205 -5.94 20.83 62.67
N PHE A 206 -5.89 21.40 63.88
CA PHE A 206 -6.32 22.78 64.10
C PHE A 206 -5.15 23.75 63.89
N THR A 207 -5.42 24.92 63.33
CA THR A 207 -4.38 25.85 62.85
C THR A 207 -4.33 27.17 63.61
N ASN A 208 -5.25 27.40 64.56
CA ASN A 208 -5.36 28.67 65.26
C ASN A 208 -5.58 28.47 66.77
N ASP A 209 -4.63 28.90 67.57
CA ASP A 209 -4.62 28.74 69.03
C ASP A 209 -5.51 29.73 69.79
N ALA A 210 -6.10 30.71 69.10
CA ALA A 210 -7.10 31.63 69.67
C ALA A 210 -8.49 30.97 69.85
N PHE A 211 -8.67 29.73 69.37
CA PHE A 211 -9.93 29.00 69.45
C PHE A 211 -9.82 27.73 70.29
N ILE A 212 -10.97 27.32 70.83
CA ILE A 212 -11.22 25.95 71.29
C ILE A 212 -12.11 25.23 70.28
N TYR A 213 -11.92 23.92 70.17
CA TYR A 213 -12.49 23.11 69.11
C TYR A 213 -13.27 21.93 69.65
N ARG A 214 -14.30 21.52 68.92
CA ARG A 214 -15.09 20.32 69.19
C ARG A 214 -15.38 19.61 67.88
N VAL A 215 -15.12 18.30 67.84
CA VAL A 215 -15.55 17.42 66.75
C VAL A 215 -16.75 16.62 67.24
N ASP A 216 -17.86 16.71 66.53
CA ASP A 216 -19.14 16.10 66.85
C ASP A 216 -19.62 16.43 68.28
N ASN A 217 -19.86 15.40 69.10
CA ASN A 217 -20.33 15.51 70.48
C ASN A 217 -19.20 15.41 71.52
N ALA A 218 -17.93 15.53 71.10
CA ALA A 218 -16.79 15.49 72.02
C ALA A 218 -16.72 16.73 72.94
N TYR A 219 -15.82 16.69 73.93
CA TYR A 219 -15.51 17.86 74.75
C TYR A 219 -14.67 18.89 73.99
N TRP A 220 -14.76 20.16 74.38
CA TRP A 220 -13.96 21.24 73.83
C TRP A 220 -12.46 21.07 74.17
N THR A 221 -11.58 21.24 73.19
CA THR A 221 -10.12 21.08 73.33
C THR A 221 -9.35 22.31 72.83
N SER A 222 -8.11 22.49 73.29
CA SER A 222 -7.26 23.66 72.99
C SER A 222 -6.46 23.56 71.68
N GLY A 223 -6.90 22.77 70.70
CA GLY A 223 -6.42 22.85 69.31
C GLY A 223 -5.01 22.31 69.00
N LYS A 224 -4.29 21.66 69.92
CA LYS A 224 -2.92 21.15 69.65
C LYS A 224 -2.85 19.70 69.16
N GLU A 225 -3.98 19.00 69.15
CA GLU A 225 -4.04 17.57 68.86
C GLU A 225 -4.44 17.32 67.40
N ARG A 226 -3.89 16.26 66.82
CA ARG A 226 -4.38 15.70 65.56
C ARG A 226 -5.55 14.77 65.85
N VAL A 227 -6.63 14.91 65.10
CA VAL A 227 -7.82 14.09 65.24
C VAL A 227 -7.93 13.16 64.04
N ALA A 228 -8.03 11.86 64.30
CA ALA A 228 -8.36 10.87 63.28
C ALA A 228 -9.88 10.87 63.05
N LEU A 229 -10.30 10.95 61.79
CA LEU A 229 -11.68 11.00 61.34
C LEU A 229 -12.08 9.67 60.69
N ASP A 230 -13.31 9.23 60.94
CA ASP A 230 -13.94 8.13 60.21
C ASP A 230 -14.76 8.71 59.05
N ARG A 231 -14.16 8.72 57.86
CA ARG A 231 -14.80 9.32 56.68
C ARG A 231 -15.88 8.44 56.04
N THR A 232 -16.38 7.41 56.73
CA THR A 232 -17.62 6.71 56.33
C THR A 232 -18.89 7.45 56.77
N ILE A 233 -18.76 8.40 57.70
CA ILE A 233 -19.87 9.21 58.23
C ILE A 233 -19.57 10.71 58.12
N SER A 234 -20.60 11.53 58.33
CA SER A 234 -20.45 12.98 58.45
C SER A 234 -19.88 13.36 59.82
N HIS A 235 -19.02 14.37 59.85
CA HIS A 235 -18.51 14.99 61.07
C HIS A 235 -18.84 16.48 61.13
N THR A 236 -19.11 17.02 62.32
CA THR A 236 -19.30 18.46 62.54
C THR A 236 -18.14 19.02 63.35
N ILE A 237 -17.34 19.90 62.74
CA ILE A 237 -16.27 20.62 63.42
C ILE A 237 -16.83 21.95 63.90
N SER A 238 -16.84 22.20 65.21
CA SER A 238 -17.25 23.45 65.83
C SER A 238 -16.06 24.18 66.44
N TRP A 239 -16.02 25.51 66.37
CA TRP A 239 -15.01 26.34 67.03
C TRP A 239 -15.62 27.60 67.64
N GLN A 240 -15.01 28.07 68.74
CA GLN A 240 -15.35 29.33 69.40
C GLN A 240 -14.10 29.92 70.09
N SER A 241 -14.14 31.22 70.44
CA SER A 241 -13.02 31.90 71.11
C SER A 241 -12.59 31.19 72.40
N VAL A 242 -11.27 31.08 72.61
CA VAL A 242 -10.66 30.53 73.84
C VAL A 242 -11.01 31.35 75.09
N ALA A 243 -11.36 32.64 74.93
CA ALA A 243 -11.91 33.47 75.98
C ALA A 243 -13.39 33.10 76.21
N VAL A 244 -13.61 32.01 76.96
CA VAL A 244 -14.95 31.47 77.23
C VAL A 244 -15.81 32.48 77.98
N ALA A 245 -16.89 32.95 77.35
CA ALA A 245 -17.94 33.76 77.96
C ALA A 245 -19.33 33.18 77.63
N PRO A 246 -20.34 33.34 78.52
CA PRO A 246 -21.71 32.91 78.24
C PRO A 246 -22.25 33.59 76.97
N GLY A 247 -22.65 32.80 75.98
CA GLY A 247 -23.20 33.33 74.72
C GLY A 247 -22.20 33.57 73.59
N ASN A 248 -20.95 33.09 73.71
CA ASN A 248 -19.99 33.12 72.60
C ASN A 248 -20.59 32.48 71.33
N PRO A 249 -20.46 33.12 70.15
CA PRO A 249 -20.92 32.54 68.90
C PRO A 249 -20.09 31.29 68.57
N ILE A 250 -20.78 30.19 68.23
CA ILE A 250 -20.17 28.95 67.79
C ILE A 250 -20.24 28.90 66.27
N SER A 251 -19.08 28.86 65.62
CA SER A 251 -18.96 28.57 64.20
C SER A 251 -18.82 27.07 63.98
N PHE A 252 -19.29 26.57 62.84
CA PHE A 252 -19.16 25.16 62.51
C PHE A 252 -18.96 24.92 61.01
N PHE A 253 -18.41 23.73 60.70
CA PHE A 253 -18.26 23.19 59.36
C PHE A 253 -18.68 21.72 59.38
N VAL A 254 -19.53 21.31 58.44
CA VAL A 254 -19.94 19.91 58.29
C VAL A 254 -19.08 19.27 57.21
N LEU A 255 -18.32 18.25 57.61
CA LEU A 255 -17.61 17.37 56.71
C LEU A 255 -18.51 16.20 56.33
N PRO A 256 -18.92 16.05 55.06
CA PRO A 256 -19.67 14.87 54.59
C PRO A 256 -18.77 13.63 54.57
N PRO A 257 -19.28 12.40 54.40
CA PRO A 257 -18.46 11.22 54.16
C PRO A 257 -17.55 11.41 52.93
N LYS A 258 -16.49 10.61 52.84
CA LYS A 258 -15.64 10.56 51.64
C LYS A 258 -16.51 10.22 50.42
N PRO A 259 -16.40 10.97 49.31
CA PRO A 259 -17.22 10.69 48.14
C PRO A 259 -16.76 9.40 47.47
N GLU A 260 -17.69 8.71 46.82
CA GLU A 260 -17.39 7.68 45.84
C GLU A 260 -16.98 8.32 44.51
N VAL A 261 -16.27 7.56 43.68
CA VAL A 261 -15.73 8.05 42.40
C VAL A 261 -16.34 7.24 41.29
N ASP A 262 -17.08 7.93 40.44
CA ASP A 262 -17.71 7.36 39.27
C ASP A 262 -16.92 7.80 38.03
N VAL A 263 -16.48 6.83 37.23
CA VAL A 263 -15.77 7.06 35.97
C VAL A 263 -16.64 6.58 34.83
N GLU A 264 -17.05 7.50 33.97
CA GLU A 264 -17.81 7.22 32.76
C GLU A 264 -16.91 7.36 31.54
N ARG A 265 -16.80 6.31 30.73
CA ARG A 265 -16.09 6.35 29.44
C ARG A 265 -17.09 6.60 28.32
N ARG A 266 -16.88 7.69 27.57
CA ARG A 266 -17.72 8.09 26.43
C ARG A 266 -17.35 7.27 25.19
N GLU A 267 -18.26 7.27 24.19
CA GLU A 267 -18.05 6.58 22.92
C GLU A 267 -16.83 7.09 22.13
N ASP A 268 -16.48 8.37 22.31
CA ASP A 268 -15.32 9.02 21.69
C ASP A 268 -13.99 8.75 22.42
N GLY A 269 -14.01 7.82 23.38
CA GLY A 269 -12.87 7.41 24.19
C GLY A 269 -12.52 8.34 25.35
N SER A 270 -13.12 9.52 25.47
CA SER A 270 -12.89 10.42 26.60
C SER A 270 -13.49 9.89 27.89
N GLU A 271 -12.93 10.29 29.03
CA GLU A 271 -13.36 9.84 30.35
C GLU A 271 -13.89 11.01 31.17
N THR A 272 -15.03 10.84 31.85
CA THR A 272 -15.59 11.82 32.78
C THR A 272 -15.57 11.24 34.19
N ILE A 273 -14.96 11.96 35.13
CA ILE A 273 -14.88 11.58 36.54
C ILE A 273 -15.79 12.50 37.34
N VAL A 274 -16.68 11.88 38.12
CA VAL A 274 -17.66 12.56 38.99
C VAL A 274 -17.51 12.05 40.42
N LEU A 275 -17.73 12.95 41.38
CA LEU A 275 -17.73 12.63 42.82
C LEU A 275 -19.16 12.47 43.31
N SER A 276 -19.53 11.26 43.74
CA SER A 276 -20.84 10.97 44.35
C SER A 276 -20.75 11.16 45.87
N GLY A 277 -21.63 12.00 46.45
CA GLY A 277 -21.57 12.32 47.89
C GLY A 277 -22.09 13.70 48.31
N GLY A 278 -22.57 14.51 47.35
CA GLY A 278 -23.20 15.81 47.61
C GLY A 278 -22.69 16.90 46.68
N ALA A 279 -23.54 17.89 46.36
CA ALA A 279 -23.27 18.93 45.36
C ALA A 279 -22.12 19.91 45.71
N GLY A 280 -21.46 19.75 46.87
CA GLY A 280 -20.37 20.60 47.34
C GLY A 280 -18.95 20.08 47.03
N PHE A 281 -18.80 18.85 46.53
CA PHE A 281 -17.49 18.28 46.19
C PHE A 281 -16.94 18.83 44.87
N ARG A 282 -15.65 19.17 44.84
CA ARG A 282 -14.95 19.71 43.67
C ARG A 282 -13.56 19.11 43.53
N PHE A 283 -13.09 18.96 42.29
CA PHE A 283 -11.70 18.68 41.95
C PHE A 283 -10.90 19.97 42.00
N GLY A 284 -9.85 20.00 42.81
CA GLY A 284 -8.86 21.05 42.84
C GLY A 284 -7.63 20.65 42.06
N ILE A 285 -7.33 21.40 41.01
CA ILE A 285 -6.08 21.30 40.26
C ILE A 285 -5.39 22.65 40.22
N GLU A 286 -4.07 22.63 40.13
CA GLU A 286 -3.28 23.82 39.85
C GLU A 286 -2.97 23.83 38.34
N PRO A 287 -3.62 24.68 37.53
CA PRO A 287 -3.45 24.66 36.07
C PRO A 287 -2.01 24.95 35.65
N GLU A 288 -1.34 25.84 36.38
CA GLU A 288 0.07 26.14 36.21
C GLU A 288 0.72 26.30 37.58
N LYS A 289 1.91 25.73 37.74
CA LYS A 289 2.69 25.80 38.97
C LYS A 289 2.83 27.25 39.44
N GLY A 290 2.35 27.56 40.65
CA GLY A 290 2.39 28.89 41.26
C GLY A 290 1.18 29.78 40.98
N GLN A 291 0.20 29.34 40.17
CA GLN A 291 -1.04 30.09 39.92
C GLN A 291 -2.16 29.76 40.92
N GLY A 292 -1.94 28.79 41.80
CA GLY A 292 -2.92 28.40 42.82
C GLY A 292 -4.00 27.44 42.30
N THR A 293 -4.77 26.88 43.23
CA THR A 293 -5.76 25.84 42.94
C THR A 293 -7.07 26.42 42.40
N VAL A 294 -7.55 25.84 41.30
CA VAL A 294 -8.86 26.10 40.71
C VAL A 294 -9.76 24.88 40.94
N LEU A 295 -11.03 25.14 41.26
CA LEU A 295 -12.01 24.11 41.62
C LEU A 295 -12.97 23.82 40.46
N PHE A 296 -13.15 22.54 40.13
CA PHE A 296 -13.98 22.03 39.05
C PHE A 296 -15.03 21.05 39.57
N GLU A 297 -16.24 21.09 39.02
CA GLU A 297 -17.34 20.20 39.41
C GLU A 297 -17.15 18.77 38.89
N THR A 298 -16.74 18.66 37.63
CA THR A 298 -16.40 17.41 36.97
C THR A 298 -14.96 17.46 36.48
N ALA A 299 -14.35 16.30 36.31
CA ALA A 299 -13.06 16.17 35.67
C ALA A 299 -13.22 15.37 34.37
N GLU A 300 -13.28 16.04 33.23
CA GLU A 300 -13.16 15.35 31.95
C GLU A 300 -11.69 15.20 31.57
N LEU A 301 -11.35 14.05 31.00
CA LEU A 301 -10.04 13.71 30.48
C LEU A 301 -10.21 13.41 28.98
N ASP A 302 -9.50 14.17 28.16
CA ASP A 302 -9.54 14.05 26.71
C ASP A 302 -8.19 14.45 26.08
N THR A 303 -8.01 14.15 24.79
CA THR A 303 -6.89 14.61 23.97
C THR A 303 -7.30 14.92 22.53
N PHE A 304 -6.36 15.50 21.77
CA PHE A 304 -6.56 15.83 20.35
C PHE A 304 -6.68 14.58 19.47
N PHE A 305 -7.39 14.72 18.36
CA PHE A 305 -7.32 13.76 17.26
C PHE A 305 -5.86 13.63 16.77
N GLY A 306 -5.34 12.41 16.70
CA GLY A 306 -3.94 12.11 16.38
C GLY A 306 -3.00 11.97 17.58
N ASP A 307 -3.46 12.17 18.81
CA ASP A 307 -2.67 11.99 20.04
C ASP A 307 -3.15 10.77 20.87
N GLU A 308 -2.27 10.30 21.76
CA GLU A 308 -2.57 9.25 22.73
C GLU A 308 -2.03 9.65 24.12
N VAL A 309 -2.74 9.25 25.17
CA VAL A 309 -2.33 9.52 26.55
C VAL A 309 -2.86 8.46 27.51
N SER A 310 -2.00 8.01 28.40
CA SER A 310 -2.38 7.18 29.55
C SER A 310 -1.59 7.59 30.78
N GLY A 311 -2.15 7.29 31.95
CA GLY A 311 -1.50 7.62 33.22
C GLY A 311 -2.45 7.50 34.41
N VAL A 312 -2.10 8.22 35.47
CA VAL A 312 -2.93 8.33 36.68
C VAL A 312 -3.28 9.79 36.89
N PHE A 313 -4.55 10.14 36.68
CA PHE A 313 -5.07 11.46 36.96
C PHE A 313 -5.10 11.65 38.47
N THR A 314 -4.46 12.71 38.97
CA THR A 314 -4.36 13.01 40.39
C THR A 314 -4.84 14.43 40.65
N ALA A 315 -5.81 14.58 41.55
CA ALA A 315 -6.38 15.88 41.91
C ALA A 315 -6.68 15.96 43.41
N GLY A 316 -6.56 17.17 43.96
CA GLY A 316 -7.08 17.46 45.28
C GLY A 316 -8.60 17.43 45.25
N VAL A 317 -9.25 17.05 46.34
CA VAL A 317 -10.70 17.10 46.49
C VAL A 317 -11.04 18.10 47.57
N TYR A 318 -12.00 18.95 47.27
CA TYR A 318 -12.49 20.02 48.14
C TYR A 318 -13.98 19.83 48.39
N TYR A 319 -14.43 20.14 49.58
CA TYR A 319 -15.85 20.24 49.91
C TYR A 319 -16.12 21.64 50.44
N ASP A 320 -17.05 22.38 49.83
CA ASP A 320 -17.38 23.78 50.20
C ASP A 320 -16.13 24.67 50.39
N GLY A 321 -15.12 24.49 49.51
CA GLY A 321 -13.88 25.27 49.51
C GLY A 321 -12.83 24.83 50.55
N VAL A 322 -13.05 23.74 51.30
CA VAL A 322 -12.09 23.16 52.26
C VAL A 322 -11.48 21.90 51.68
N TYR A 323 -10.14 21.83 51.60
CA TYR A 323 -9.40 20.66 51.13
C TYR A 323 -9.70 19.44 52.02
N GLN A 324 -9.89 18.29 51.38
CA GLN A 324 -10.24 17.02 52.02
C GLN A 324 -9.09 16.01 51.91
N GLY A 325 -8.49 15.89 50.73
CA GLY A 325 -7.45 14.92 50.44
C GLY A 325 -7.30 14.74 48.93
N THR A 326 -6.42 13.84 48.50
CA THR A 326 -6.15 13.60 47.08
C THR A 326 -6.90 12.37 46.57
N LEU A 327 -7.30 12.42 45.30
CA LEU A 327 -7.82 11.29 44.53
C LEU A 327 -6.86 10.94 43.39
N SER A 328 -6.74 9.65 43.08
CA SER A 328 -5.98 9.12 41.94
C SER A 328 -6.82 8.13 41.14
N VAL A 329 -6.95 8.35 39.83
CA VAL A 329 -7.74 7.51 38.90
C VAL A 329 -6.89 7.17 37.67
N PRO A 330 -6.68 5.89 37.32
CA PRO A 330 -6.01 5.51 36.08
C PRO A 330 -6.88 5.84 34.87
N TYR A 331 -6.27 6.30 33.78
CA TYR A 331 -6.97 6.64 32.53
C TYR A 331 -6.15 6.23 31.31
N SER A 332 -6.83 5.98 30.18
CA SER A 332 -6.17 5.69 28.90
C SER A 332 -7.04 6.11 27.72
N ILE A 333 -6.62 7.15 27.02
CA ILE A 333 -7.33 7.75 25.88
C ILE A 333 -6.41 7.69 24.67
N ASP A 334 -6.90 7.06 23.61
CA ASP A 334 -6.14 6.83 22.39
C ASP A 334 -6.95 7.30 21.18
N ARG A 335 -6.49 8.40 20.57
CA ARG A 335 -7.05 8.99 19.34
C ARG A 335 -6.00 8.98 18.22
N ARG A 336 -4.95 8.18 18.37
CA ARG A 336 -3.84 8.14 17.45
C ARG A 336 -4.13 7.12 16.37
N SER A 337 -4.04 7.52 15.11
CA SER A 337 -4.21 6.57 14.01
C SER A 337 -3.06 5.55 13.98
N PRO A 338 -3.37 4.27 13.71
CA PRO A 338 -2.35 3.24 13.48
C PRO A 338 -1.57 3.50 12.19
N SER A 339 -0.47 2.77 12.02
CA SER A 339 0.38 2.91 10.83
C SER A 339 -0.38 2.49 9.57
N VAL A 340 -0.25 3.26 8.50
CA VAL A 340 -0.82 2.90 7.19
C VAL A 340 -0.18 1.59 6.72
N PRO A 341 -0.96 0.56 6.33
CA PRO A 341 -0.39 -0.70 5.88
C PRO A 341 0.29 -0.56 4.52
N VAL A 342 1.22 -1.47 4.25
CA VAL A 342 2.03 -1.50 3.02
C VAL A 342 1.74 -2.77 2.23
N PHE A 343 1.44 -2.61 0.94
CA PHE A 343 1.29 -3.73 0.01
C PHE A 343 2.65 -4.34 -0.34
N LEU A 344 2.71 -5.67 -0.31
CA LEU A 344 3.81 -6.46 -0.86
C LEU A 344 3.27 -7.25 -2.05
N SER A 345 3.70 -6.86 -3.25
CA SER A 345 3.26 -7.46 -4.51
C SER A 345 4.37 -8.29 -5.15
N SER A 346 4.00 -9.36 -5.84
CA SER A 346 4.88 -10.09 -6.74
C SER A 346 4.99 -9.47 -8.14
N ALA A 347 4.17 -8.45 -8.45
CA ALA A 347 4.28 -7.73 -9.72
C ALA A 347 5.40 -6.70 -9.64
N GLU A 348 6.23 -6.62 -10.69
CA GLU A 348 7.35 -5.67 -10.77
C GLU A 348 6.92 -4.29 -11.26
N SER A 349 5.75 -4.18 -11.89
CA SER A 349 5.19 -2.94 -12.43
C SER A 349 3.66 -2.88 -12.24
N PHE A 350 3.00 -1.90 -12.86
CA PHE A 350 1.53 -1.79 -12.93
C PHE A 350 0.86 -2.98 -13.64
N TYR A 351 1.65 -3.88 -14.23
CA TYR A 351 1.23 -4.92 -15.15
C TYR A 351 1.89 -6.26 -14.80
N SER A 352 1.20 -7.38 -15.04
CA SER A 352 1.73 -8.72 -14.78
C SER A 352 1.29 -9.76 -15.83
N ARG A 353 2.27 -10.54 -16.29
CA ARG A 353 2.10 -11.72 -17.17
C ARG A 353 1.66 -13.00 -16.45
N ARG A 354 1.54 -12.93 -15.13
CA ARG A 354 1.24 -14.06 -14.23
C ARG A 354 0.26 -13.61 -13.16
N ALA A 355 -0.37 -14.58 -12.50
CA ALA A 355 -1.17 -14.30 -11.33
C ALA A 355 -0.32 -13.54 -10.28
N VAL A 356 -0.87 -12.46 -9.74
CA VAL A 356 -0.17 -11.60 -8.77
C VAL A 356 -0.47 -12.08 -7.36
N LYS A 357 0.58 -12.36 -6.59
CA LYS A 357 0.49 -12.59 -5.15
C LYS A 357 0.60 -11.26 -4.45
N LEU A 358 -0.47 -10.86 -3.78
CA LEU A 358 -0.55 -9.60 -3.05
C LEU A 358 -0.74 -9.89 -1.56
N SER A 359 0.08 -9.28 -0.72
CA SER A 359 -0.06 -9.35 0.74
C SER A 359 0.04 -7.97 1.37
N LEU A 360 -0.30 -7.88 2.65
CA LEU A 360 -0.27 -6.65 3.42
C LEU A 360 0.63 -6.82 4.64
N THR A 361 1.33 -5.74 4.99
CA THR A 361 2.09 -5.62 6.24
C THR A 361 1.65 -4.37 6.99
N GLY A 362 1.67 -4.45 8.33
CA GLY A 362 1.31 -3.35 9.23
C GLY A 362 2.24 -3.29 10.44
N ASP A 363 1.84 -2.58 11.48
CA ASP A 363 2.60 -2.39 12.72
C ASP A 363 2.63 -3.63 13.65
N GLY A 364 1.84 -4.67 13.34
CA GLY A 364 1.75 -5.91 14.10
C GLY A 364 0.87 -5.84 15.36
N GLN A 365 0.25 -4.69 15.65
CA GLN A 365 -0.71 -4.51 16.75
C GLN A 365 -2.12 -4.22 16.24
N SER A 366 -2.24 -3.69 15.03
CA SER A 366 -3.49 -3.29 14.39
C SER A 366 -4.04 -4.40 13.47
N ASP A 367 -5.36 -4.51 13.42
CA ASP A 367 -6.06 -5.37 12.48
C ASP A 367 -6.05 -4.73 11.09
N LEU A 368 -5.81 -5.53 10.06
CA LEU A 368 -5.74 -5.05 8.67
C LEU A 368 -7.04 -5.34 7.94
N PHE A 369 -7.49 -4.38 7.14
CA PHE A 369 -8.69 -4.48 6.32
C PHE A 369 -8.36 -4.18 4.87
N ILE A 370 -9.00 -4.90 3.96
CA ILE A 370 -8.77 -4.82 2.51
C ILE A 370 -10.11 -4.77 1.77
N ALA A 371 -10.15 -3.98 0.72
CA ALA A 371 -11.25 -3.92 -0.25
C ALA A 371 -10.64 -4.19 -1.63
N VAL A 372 -11.26 -5.09 -2.39
CA VAL A 372 -10.79 -5.49 -3.73
C VAL A 372 -11.93 -5.19 -4.69
N SER A 373 -11.66 -4.52 -5.80
CA SER A 373 -12.67 -4.30 -6.84
C SER A 373 -13.10 -5.62 -7.46
N ASN A 374 -14.32 -5.67 -7.98
CA ASN A 374 -14.66 -6.68 -8.98
C ASN A 374 -13.67 -6.63 -10.16
N PRO A 375 -13.28 -7.78 -10.73
CA PRO A 375 -12.34 -7.82 -11.85
C PRO A 375 -12.93 -7.09 -13.06
N VAL A 376 -12.23 -6.06 -13.53
CA VAL A 376 -12.66 -5.33 -14.73
C VAL A 376 -11.98 -5.96 -15.93
N MET A 377 -12.76 -6.64 -16.77
CA MET A 377 -12.29 -7.32 -17.97
C MET A 377 -12.20 -6.33 -19.13
N PHE A 378 -11.16 -6.45 -19.96
CA PHE A 378 -10.99 -5.62 -21.16
C PHE A 378 -10.84 -6.46 -22.41
N SER A 379 -11.69 -6.17 -23.39
CA SER A 379 -11.49 -6.69 -24.75
C SER A 379 -10.57 -5.75 -25.53
N GLY A 380 -9.42 -6.27 -25.97
CA GLY A 380 -8.46 -5.54 -26.80
C GLY A 380 -7.26 -5.00 -26.03
N THR A 381 -6.48 -4.14 -26.68
CA THR A 381 -5.18 -3.72 -26.14
C THR A 381 -5.29 -2.73 -24.98
N MET A 382 -4.61 -3.02 -23.88
CA MET A 382 -4.42 -2.11 -22.75
C MET A 382 -3.10 -1.34 -22.87
N THR A 383 -3.15 -0.01 -22.83
CA THR A 383 -1.94 0.85 -22.69
C THR A 383 -1.73 1.27 -21.23
N LYS A 384 -0.53 1.77 -20.90
CA LYS A 384 -0.23 2.40 -19.61
C LYS A 384 -1.19 3.53 -19.29
N LYS A 385 -1.55 4.32 -20.30
CA LYS A 385 -2.46 5.46 -20.16
C LYS A 385 -3.88 4.99 -19.85
N ASP A 386 -4.34 3.93 -20.51
CA ASP A 386 -5.65 3.35 -20.26
C ASP A 386 -5.72 2.80 -18.82
N ALA A 387 -4.70 2.04 -18.40
CA ALA A 387 -4.60 1.52 -17.03
C ALA A 387 -4.60 2.66 -15.99
N ALA A 388 -3.81 3.71 -16.21
CA ALA A 388 -3.77 4.87 -15.31
C ALA A 388 -5.11 5.61 -15.21
N SER A 389 -5.95 5.59 -16.26
CA SER A 389 -7.28 6.22 -16.22
C SER A 389 -8.30 5.45 -15.39
N LEU A 390 -8.07 4.16 -15.13
CA LEU A 390 -8.99 3.31 -14.38
C LEU A 390 -8.95 3.55 -12.87
N ILE A 391 -7.83 4.07 -12.36
CA ILE A 391 -7.65 4.30 -10.93
C ILE A 391 -8.74 5.21 -10.34
N ASP A 392 -9.22 6.18 -11.13
CA ASP A 392 -10.23 7.15 -10.72
C ASP A 392 -11.67 6.66 -10.95
N VAL A 393 -11.87 5.68 -11.83
CA VAL A 393 -13.19 5.23 -12.29
C VAL A 393 -13.62 3.93 -11.61
N VAL A 394 -12.67 3.03 -11.32
CA VAL A 394 -12.94 1.75 -10.67
C VAL A 394 -13.07 1.97 -9.18
N GLU A 395 -14.12 1.42 -8.59
CA GLU A 395 -14.34 1.43 -7.15
C GLU A 395 -13.94 0.07 -6.56
N ALA A 396 -13.30 0.10 -5.39
CA ALA A 396 -13.07 -1.11 -4.61
C ALA A 396 -14.37 -1.49 -3.88
N ASP A 397 -14.58 -2.78 -3.64
CA ASP A 397 -15.77 -3.27 -2.93
C ASP A 397 -15.73 -2.90 -1.43
N ASP A 398 -16.61 -3.50 -0.63
CA ASP A 398 -16.64 -3.31 0.82
C ASP A 398 -15.36 -3.85 1.50
N PHE A 399 -14.89 -3.12 2.51
CA PHE A 399 -13.74 -3.54 3.31
C PHE A 399 -14.04 -4.76 4.18
N VAL A 400 -13.17 -5.77 4.08
CA VAL A 400 -13.21 -6.99 4.88
C VAL A 400 -11.89 -7.20 5.63
N PRO A 401 -11.88 -7.95 6.75
CA PRO A 401 -10.63 -8.28 7.45
C PRO A 401 -9.66 -9.05 6.54
N PHE A 402 -8.41 -8.60 6.47
CA PHE A 402 -7.34 -9.28 5.74
C PHE A 402 -6.82 -10.46 6.58
N THR A 403 -7.07 -11.68 6.11
CA THR A 403 -6.72 -12.92 6.83
C THR A 403 -5.66 -13.76 6.14
N SER A 404 -5.44 -13.55 4.83
CA SER A 404 -4.45 -14.28 4.05
C SER A 404 -4.09 -13.52 2.76
N PRO A 405 -2.87 -13.72 2.21
CA PRO A 405 -2.48 -13.17 0.91
C PRO A 405 -3.49 -13.47 -0.20
N LEU A 406 -3.68 -12.49 -1.08
CA LEU A 406 -4.55 -12.59 -2.25
C LEU A 406 -3.79 -13.15 -3.45
N THR A 407 -4.53 -13.82 -4.33
CA THR A 407 -4.07 -14.18 -5.67
C THR A 407 -4.97 -13.48 -6.67
N LEU A 408 -4.46 -12.43 -7.31
CA LEU A 408 -5.16 -11.71 -8.35
C LEU A 408 -4.85 -12.38 -9.67
N ASP A 409 -5.89 -12.79 -10.40
CA ASP A 409 -5.71 -13.57 -11.61
C ASP A 409 -6.62 -13.12 -12.75
N SER A 410 -6.26 -13.46 -13.99
CA SER A 410 -7.18 -13.35 -15.12
C SER A 410 -7.97 -14.66 -15.28
N PRO A 411 -9.31 -14.64 -15.11
CA PRO A 411 -10.16 -15.82 -15.22
C PRO A 411 -10.47 -16.20 -16.68
N SER A 412 -10.24 -15.31 -17.65
CA SER A 412 -10.43 -15.55 -19.08
C SER A 412 -9.11 -15.34 -19.84
N GLU A 413 -9.19 -15.28 -21.17
CA GLU A 413 -8.06 -14.93 -22.03
C GLU A 413 -7.81 -13.41 -22.10
N ASP A 414 -8.69 -12.61 -21.49
CA ASP A 414 -8.64 -11.16 -21.54
C ASP A 414 -7.77 -10.57 -20.42
N ALA A 415 -7.31 -9.34 -20.63
CA ALA A 415 -6.69 -8.55 -19.59
C ALA A 415 -7.68 -8.17 -18.49
N VAL A 416 -7.22 -8.16 -17.23
CA VAL A 416 -8.04 -7.82 -16.06
C VAL A 416 -7.37 -6.76 -15.21
N TYR A 417 -8.10 -5.70 -14.90
CA TYR A 417 -7.67 -4.70 -13.94
C TYR A 417 -8.27 -4.97 -12.55
N TYR A 418 -7.43 -4.78 -11.53
CA TYR A 418 -7.85 -4.76 -10.14
C TYR A 418 -7.44 -3.45 -9.48
N LYS A 419 -8.33 -2.90 -8.66
CA LYS A 419 -8.03 -1.85 -7.68
C LYS A 419 -8.23 -2.41 -6.29
N ILE A 420 -7.26 -2.16 -5.41
CA ILE A 420 -7.25 -2.64 -4.04
C ILE A 420 -6.97 -1.47 -3.11
N CYS A 421 -7.79 -1.35 -2.07
CA CYS A 421 -7.59 -0.39 -1.00
C CYS A 421 -7.37 -1.14 0.31
N ALA A 422 -6.55 -0.61 1.22
CA ALA A 422 -6.35 -1.20 2.53
C ALA A 422 -6.14 -0.14 3.63
N TYR A 423 -6.54 -0.48 4.85
CA TYR A 423 -6.26 0.32 6.05
C TYR A 423 -6.00 -0.57 7.27
N ALA A 424 -5.43 0.01 8.32
CA ALA A 424 -5.27 -0.61 9.62
C ALA A 424 -6.27 0.00 10.63
N ALA A 425 -6.77 -0.82 11.54
CA ALA A 425 -7.56 -0.37 12.69
C ALA A 425 -6.98 -0.92 13.99
N ASP A 426 -6.83 -0.06 15.00
CA ASP A 426 -6.36 -0.47 16.32
C ASP A 426 -7.52 -0.98 17.20
N ARG A 427 -7.19 -1.35 18.44
CA ARG A 427 -8.18 -1.83 19.43
C ARG A 427 -9.11 -0.74 19.95
N SER A 428 -8.72 0.53 19.81
CA SER A 428 -9.51 1.70 20.18
C SER A 428 -10.50 2.09 19.08
N GLY A 429 -10.37 1.47 17.89
CA GLY A 429 -11.21 1.72 16.72
C GLY A 429 -10.68 2.83 15.82
N ASN A 430 -9.50 3.39 16.09
CA ASN A 430 -8.89 4.39 15.22
C ASN A 430 -8.44 3.72 13.93
N LYS A 431 -8.61 4.44 12.81
CA LYS A 431 -8.27 3.96 11.48
C LYS A 431 -7.11 4.74 10.90
N SER A 432 -6.23 4.05 10.19
CA SER A 432 -5.22 4.71 9.34
C SER A 432 -5.90 5.37 8.14
N ALA A 433 -5.15 6.22 7.42
CA ALA A 433 -5.50 6.53 6.04
C ALA A 433 -5.49 5.24 5.19
N TYR A 434 -6.24 5.26 4.08
CA TYR A 434 -6.21 4.14 3.13
C TYR A 434 -4.95 4.21 2.26
N THR A 435 -4.34 3.06 2.02
CA THR A 435 -3.36 2.87 0.94
C THR A 435 -4.06 2.24 -0.27
N LEU A 436 -3.54 2.50 -1.47
CA LEU A 436 -4.09 2.03 -2.73
C LEU A 436 -3.03 1.23 -3.50
N TYR A 437 -3.47 0.17 -4.14
CA TYR A 437 -2.69 -0.63 -5.08
C TYR A 437 -3.57 -1.01 -6.27
N ASP A 438 -3.01 -0.97 -7.46
CA ASP A 438 -3.67 -1.43 -8.67
C ASP A 438 -2.74 -2.22 -9.58
N VAL A 439 -3.33 -3.12 -10.37
CA VAL A 439 -2.57 -3.96 -11.29
C VAL A 439 -3.44 -4.46 -12.44
N VAL A 440 -2.83 -4.55 -13.62
CA VAL A 440 -3.37 -5.29 -14.77
C VAL A 440 -2.75 -6.69 -14.81
N VAL A 441 -3.58 -7.72 -14.82
CA VAL A 441 -3.17 -9.11 -15.06
C VAL A 441 -3.58 -9.52 -16.46
N ASP A 442 -2.60 -9.73 -17.32
CA ASP A 442 -2.81 -10.16 -18.71
C ASP A 442 -1.73 -11.18 -19.10
N LYS A 443 -2.17 -12.42 -19.18
CA LYS A 443 -1.30 -13.58 -19.39
C LYS A 443 -1.09 -13.90 -20.85
N TYR A 444 -1.88 -13.33 -21.75
CA TYR A 444 -2.07 -13.93 -23.07
C TYR A 444 -1.81 -12.96 -24.23
N ASP A 445 -1.89 -11.64 -24.03
CA ASP A 445 -1.69 -10.67 -25.12
C ASP A 445 -0.29 -10.06 -25.13
N TYR A 446 0.51 -10.43 -26.13
CA TYR A 446 1.91 -10.04 -26.26
C TYR A 446 2.13 -9.16 -27.49
N TYR A 447 3.05 -8.21 -27.39
CA TYR A 447 3.42 -7.33 -28.49
C TYR A 447 4.90 -7.45 -28.79
N ILE A 448 5.24 -7.44 -30.09
CA ILE A 448 6.62 -7.49 -30.57
C ILE A 448 6.84 -6.37 -31.60
N ASP A 449 7.87 -5.56 -31.36
CA ASP A 449 8.39 -4.56 -32.30
C ASP A 449 9.92 -4.53 -32.17
N ALA A 450 10.62 -4.93 -33.24
CA ALA A 450 12.09 -4.97 -33.26
C ALA A 450 12.75 -3.58 -33.11
N SER A 451 11.98 -2.49 -33.26
CA SER A 451 12.46 -1.11 -33.10
C SER A 451 12.30 -0.55 -31.69
N ALA A 452 11.63 -1.27 -30.78
CA ALA A 452 11.40 -0.83 -29.41
C ALA A 452 12.67 -0.89 -28.53
N ASP A 453 12.62 -0.22 -27.37
CA ASP A 453 13.71 -0.26 -26.40
C ASP A 453 13.69 -1.58 -25.61
N LYS A 454 14.72 -2.39 -25.81
CA LYS A 454 14.87 -3.68 -25.15
C LYS A 454 14.89 -3.59 -23.62
N ASN A 455 15.34 -2.47 -23.05
CA ASN A 455 15.55 -2.36 -21.61
C ASN A 455 14.26 -2.13 -20.82
N CYS A 456 13.19 -1.68 -21.46
CA CYS A 456 11.88 -1.48 -20.85
C CYS A 456 10.86 -2.53 -21.24
N ALA A 457 11.21 -3.48 -22.11
CA ALA A 457 10.30 -4.47 -22.67
C ALA A 457 9.64 -5.36 -21.59
N ASP A 458 8.32 -5.24 -21.46
CA ASP A 458 7.45 -6.12 -20.63
C ASP A 458 6.39 -6.86 -21.48
N GLY A 459 6.45 -6.65 -22.80
CA GLY A 459 5.58 -7.25 -23.80
C GLY A 459 4.25 -6.54 -23.98
N THR A 460 3.98 -5.46 -23.24
CA THR A 460 2.80 -4.61 -23.46
C THR A 460 2.92 -3.86 -24.78
N ARG A 461 1.84 -3.21 -25.22
CA ARG A 461 1.88 -2.42 -26.47
C ARG A 461 2.82 -1.22 -26.38
N ASP A 462 2.96 -0.63 -25.19
CA ASP A 462 3.83 0.53 -24.99
C ASP A 462 5.30 0.12 -24.85
N ASP A 463 5.58 -1.07 -24.30
CA ASP A 463 6.93 -1.65 -24.21
C ASP A 463 6.98 -3.08 -24.77
N PRO A 464 6.85 -3.24 -26.10
CA PRO A 464 6.81 -4.56 -26.72
C PRO A 464 8.17 -5.26 -26.63
N TYR A 465 8.16 -6.59 -26.74
CA TYR A 465 9.39 -7.35 -26.90
C TYR A 465 10.07 -7.01 -28.24
N VAL A 466 11.39 -7.17 -28.30
CA VAL A 466 12.17 -6.87 -29.52
C VAL A 466 12.48 -8.11 -30.35
N SER A 467 12.19 -9.31 -29.82
CA SER A 467 12.45 -10.59 -30.51
C SER A 467 11.37 -11.63 -30.21
N LEU A 468 11.19 -12.58 -31.14
CA LEU A 468 10.29 -13.71 -30.95
C LEU A 468 10.77 -14.64 -29.82
N ALA A 469 12.09 -14.82 -29.67
CA ALA A 469 12.66 -15.65 -28.62
C ALA A 469 12.38 -15.07 -27.22
N ASP A 470 12.58 -13.76 -27.01
CA ASP A 470 12.29 -13.11 -25.73
C ASP A 470 10.79 -13.21 -25.39
N CYS A 471 9.93 -13.00 -26.40
CA CYS A 471 8.49 -13.14 -26.23
C CYS A 471 8.10 -14.58 -25.85
N LEU A 472 8.59 -15.61 -26.55
CA LEU A 472 8.26 -17.01 -26.27
C LEU A 472 8.82 -17.46 -24.91
N ALA A 473 9.97 -16.93 -24.49
CA ALA A 473 10.49 -17.16 -23.13
C ALA A 473 9.56 -16.56 -22.06
N ALA A 474 8.97 -15.39 -22.33
CA ALA A 474 7.99 -14.76 -21.44
C ALA A 474 6.63 -15.47 -21.43
N VAL A 475 6.22 -16.08 -22.55
CA VAL A 475 5.05 -16.96 -22.62
C VAL A 475 5.21 -18.13 -21.66
N GLY A 476 6.39 -18.77 -21.65
CA GLY A 476 6.71 -19.87 -20.73
C GLY A 476 5.65 -20.98 -20.78
N ASP A 477 5.07 -21.31 -19.63
CA ASP A 477 4.07 -22.39 -19.47
C ASP A 477 2.62 -21.92 -19.72
N ASN A 478 2.40 -20.70 -20.22
CA ASN A 478 1.06 -20.25 -20.54
C ASN A 478 0.45 -21.14 -21.63
N ARG A 479 -0.81 -21.54 -21.42
CA ARG A 479 -1.54 -22.46 -22.30
C ARG A 479 -1.72 -21.94 -23.73
N PHE A 480 -1.62 -20.61 -23.88
CA PHE A 480 -1.93 -19.87 -25.09
C PHE A 480 -1.11 -18.57 -25.12
N ALA A 481 -0.84 -18.04 -26.31
CA ALA A 481 -0.31 -16.70 -26.50
C ALA A 481 -0.89 -16.07 -27.78
N ASN A 482 -1.41 -14.85 -27.67
CA ASN A 482 -1.82 -13.99 -28.77
C ASN A 482 -0.75 -12.92 -28.98
N ILE A 483 0.08 -13.11 -30.00
CA ILE A 483 1.27 -12.30 -30.26
C ILE A 483 1.00 -11.38 -31.45
N THR A 484 0.96 -10.08 -31.18
CA THR A 484 0.86 -9.05 -32.22
C THR A 484 2.25 -8.58 -32.61
N ILE A 485 2.54 -8.59 -33.91
CA ILE A 485 3.84 -8.21 -34.48
C ILE A 485 3.65 -6.93 -35.28
N SER A 486 4.48 -5.93 -35.01
CA SER A 486 4.56 -4.68 -35.77
C SER A 486 5.91 -4.58 -36.47
N GLY A 487 5.93 -3.94 -37.64
CA GLY A 487 7.17 -3.70 -38.39
C GLY A 487 7.82 -4.98 -38.92
N THR A 488 9.15 -4.98 -39.04
CA THR A 488 9.91 -6.13 -39.56
C THR A 488 10.65 -6.83 -38.43
N LEU A 489 10.28 -8.08 -38.16
CA LEU A 489 10.87 -8.93 -37.14
C LEU A 489 11.77 -9.99 -37.77
N ALA A 490 13.05 -9.99 -37.40
CA ALA A 490 13.99 -11.02 -37.82
C ALA A 490 13.87 -12.27 -36.94
N VAL A 491 13.76 -13.45 -37.54
CA VAL A 491 13.82 -14.76 -36.87
C VAL A 491 15.18 -15.37 -37.20
N SER A 492 16.12 -15.23 -36.28
CA SER A 492 17.55 -15.51 -36.55
C SER A 492 18.03 -16.81 -35.91
N GLU A 493 17.23 -17.39 -35.01
CA GLU A 493 17.47 -18.67 -34.39
C GLU A 493 17.51 -19.77 -35.44
N GLU A 494 18.37 -20.78 -35.25
CA GLU A 494 18.44 -21.91 -36.18
C GLU A 494 17.11 -22.67 -36.20
N GLU A 495 16.53 -22.91 -35.02
CA GLU A 495 15.20 -23.49 -34.83
C GLU A 495 14.46 -22.70 -33.76
N THR A 496 13.28 -22.18 -34.09
CA THR A 496 12.35 -21.58 -33.12
C THR A 496 11.24 -22.58 -32.82
N VAL A 497 11.18 -23.08 -31.58
CA VAL A 497 10.20 -24.09 -31.17
C VAL A 497 8.96 -23.42 -30.59
N ILE A 498 7.79 -23.78 -31.12
CA ILE A 498 6.47 -23.43 -30.58
C ILE A 498 5.85 -24.69 -30.01
N ALA A 499 5.77 -24.76 -28.69
CA ALA A 499 5.23 -25.89 -27.93
C ALA A 499 3.94 -25.55 -27.15
N SER A 500 3.51 -24.29 -27.19
CA SER A 500 2.23 -23.80 -26.66
C SER A 500 1.39 -23.27 -27.81
N ASN A 501 0.07 -23.21 -27.62
CA ASN A 501 -0.83 -22.70 -28.65
C ASN A 501 -0.55 -21.20 -28.88
N CYS A 502 -0.26 -20.81 -30.11
CA CYS A 502 0.11 -19.43 -30.43
C CYS A 502 -0.68 -18.88 -31.61
N VAL A 503 -1.05 -17.61 -31.52
CA VAL A 503 -1.45 -16.79 -32.66
C VAL A 503 -0.33 -15.79 -32.91
N LEU A 504 0.23 -15.76 -34.11
CA LEU A 504 1.06 -14.66 -34.60
C LEU A 504 0.22 -13.82 -35.55
N ARG A 505 -0.03 -12.57 -35.17
CA ARG A 505 -0.84 -11.63 -35.92
C ARG A 505 0.00 -10.44 -36.36
N GLY A 506 -0.06 -10.11 -37.65
CA GLY A 506 0.50 -8.86 -38.15
C GLY A 506 -0.40 -7.67 -37.88
N ASP A 507 0.20 -6.58 -37.41
CA ASP A 507 -0.40 -5.24 -37.40
C ASP A 507 0.16 -4.43 -38.58
N GLY A 508 -0.72 -3.96 -39.46
CA GLY A 508 -0.33 -3.28 -40.69
C GLY A 508 0.43 -4.17 -41.67
N ASP A 509 1.64 -3.76 -42.07
CA ASP A 509 2.48 -4.47 -43.06
C ASP A 509 3.57 -5.35 -42.41
N ALA A 510 3.24 -5.93 -41.25
CA ALA A 510 4.17 -6.69 -40.42
C ALA A 510 4.84 -7.86 -41.17
N ARG A 511 6.14 -8.03 -40.92
CA ARG A 511 6.99 -9.00 -41.62
C ARG A 511 7.73 -9.91 -40.65
N LEU A 512 7.68 -11.21 -40.89
CA LEU A 512 8.54 -12.22 -40.27
C LEU A 512 9.63 -12.61 -41.27
N VAL A 513 10.88 -12.21 -41.03
CA VAL A 513 12.01 -12.44 -41.93
C VAL A 513 12.98 -13.42 -41.31
N PHE A 514 13.04 -14.62 -41.86
CA PHE A 514 13.88 -15.69 -41.38
C PHE A 514 15.32 -15.54 -41.90
N GLY A 515 16.27 -15.75 -40.99
CA GLY A 515 17.68 -15.90 -41.34
C GLY A 515 17.94 -17.14 -42.19
N VAL A 516 19.15 -17.22 -42.74
CA VAL A 516 19.56 -18.32 -43.62
C VAL A 516 19.49 -19.66 -42.89
N GLY A 517 18.62 -20.55 -43.35
CA GLY A 517 18.40 -21.86 -42.72
C GLY A 517 17.51 -21.88 -41.48
N SER A 518 17.07 -20.72 -40.98
CA SER A 518 16.19 -20.58 -39.83
C SER A 518 14.78 -21.09 -40.14
N PHE A 519 14.13 -21.68 -39.15
CA PHE A 519 12.78 -22.25 -39.30
C PHE A 519 12.03 -22.31 -37.98
N ILE A 520 10.69 -22.42 -38.06
CA ILE A 520 9.84 -22.71 -36.91
C ILE A 520 9.51 -24.20 -36.89
N THR A 521 9.58 -24.81 -35.71
CA THR A 521 8.97 -26.12 -35.43
C THR A 521 7.78 -25.94 -34.49
N VAL A 522 6.60 -26.39 -34.91
CA VAL A 522 5.43 -26.52 -34.04
C VAL A 522 5.34 -27.97 -33.57
N ARG A 523 5.35 -28.19 -32.25
CA ARG A 523 5.33 -29.53 -31.65
C ARG A 523 4.13 -29.68 -30.73
N SER A 524 3.22 -30.59 -31.06
CA SER A 524 2.02 -30.89 -30.25
C SER A 524 1.22 -29.64 -29.85
N ALA A 525 1.19 -28.63 -30.72
CA ALA A 525 0.60 -27.32 -30.46
C ALA A 525 -0.13 -26.78 -31.69
N SER A 526 -0.87 -25.69 -31.52
CA SER A 526 -1.43 -24.92 -32.63
C SER A 526 -0.63 -23.65 -32.90
N LEU A 527 -0.46 -23.32 -34.18
CA LEU A 527 0.06 -22.04 -34.65
C LEU A 527 -0.95 -21.44 -35.63
N ALA A 528 -1.42 -20.23 -35.34
CA ALA A 528 -2.14 -19.42 -36.30
C ALA A 528 -1.23 -18.29 -36.82
N LEU A 529 -1.15 -18.13 -38.14
CA LEU A 529 -0.49 -17.00 -38.80
C LEU A 529 -1.57 -16.15 -39.46
N LEU A 530 -1.71 -14.90 -39.04
CA LEU A 530 -2.78 -14.01 -39.50
C LEU A 530 -2.19 -12.69 -39.99
N ASN A 531 -2.54 -12.25 -41.20
CA ASN A 531 -2.14 -10.95 -41.76
C ASN A 531 -0.62 -10.70 -41.76
N LEU A 532 0.20 -11.71 -42.06
CA LEU A 532 1.66 -11.61 -42.00
C LEU A 532 2.31 -11.77 -43.37
N ILE A 533 3.41 -11.04 -43.58
CA ILE A 533 4.34 -11.29 -44.68
C ILE A 533 5.51 -12.10 -44.13
N VAL A 534 5.59 -13.38 -44.48
CA VAL A 534 6.64 -14.30 -44.02
C VAL A 534 7.66 -14.51 -45.13
N ARG A 535 8.95 -14.34 -44.86
CA ARG A 535 10.02 -14.46 -45.86
C ARG A 535 11.23 -15.23 -45.37
N ARG A 536 11.82 -16.03 -46.25
CA ARG A 536 13.17 -16.58 -46.13
C ARG A 536 13.88 -16.56 -47.47
N ASP A 537 15.16 -16.21 -47.48
CA ASP A 537 15.98 -16.24 -48.68
C ASP A 537 17.37 -16.83 -48.39
N ASP A 538 17.59 -18.04 -48.90
CA ASP A 538 18.84 -18.79 -48.86
C ASP A 538 19.57 -18.76 -50.22
N THR A 539 19.15 -17.92 -51.19
CA THR A 539 19.77 -17.92 -52.52
C THR A 539 21.26 -17.57 -52.47
N GLY A 540 22.05 -18.28 -53.28
CA GLY A 540 23.51 -18.11 -53.33
C GLY A 540 24.28 -18.75 -52.16
N VAL A 541 23.60 -19.38 -51.19
CA VAL A 541 24.23 -20.08 -50.08
C VAL A 541 24.79 -21.43 -50.55
N LYS A 542 26.09 -21.69 -50.30
CA LYS A 542 26.79 -22.91 -50.76
C LYS A 542 26.66 -24.11 -49.81
N ARG A 543 26.20 -23.91 -48.58
CA ARG A 543 26.00 -25.00 -47.61
C ARG A 543 24.68 -25.69 -47.90
N LYS A 544 24.62 -27.00 -47.68
CA LYS A 544 23.37 -27.76 -47.79
C LYS A 544 22.44 -27.38 -46.64
N ILE A 545 21.24 -26.89 -46.97
CA ILE A 545 20.18 -26.53 -46.02
C ILE A 545 18.93 -27.30 -46.44
N ASN A 546 18.42 -28.15 -45.56
CA ASN A 546 17.25 -29.00 -45.85
C ASN A 546 16.05 -28.67 -44.96
N ASN A 547 16.18 -27.70 -44.05
CA ASN A 547 15.10 -27.35 -43.12
C ASN A 547 13.97 -26.65 -43.88
N PRO A 548 12.70 -27.04 -43.64
CA PRO A 548 11.56 -26.31 -44.17
C PRO A 548 11.50 -24.90 -43.57
N LEU A 549 10.59 -24.03 -44.03
CA LEU A 549 10.34 -22.76 -43.32
C LEU A 549 9.53 -23.00 -42.04
N ILE A 550 8.51 -23.86 -42.12
CA ILE A 550 7.66 -24.28 -41.01
C ILE A 550 7.59 -25.81 -40.98
N ARG A 551 7.96 -26.41 -39.85
CA ARG A 551 7.84 -27.84 -39.57
C ARG A 551 6.72 -28.07 -38.57
N LEU A 552 5.82 -29.01 -38.87
CA LEU A 552 4.72 -29.41 -38.01
C LEU A 552 4.88 -30.87 -37.60
N GLU A 553 4.92 -31.11 -36.29
CA GLU A 553 5.03 -32.43 -35.67
C GLU A 553 3.81 -32.62 -34.76
N HIS A 554 2.84 -33.43 -35.18
CA HIS A 554 1.58 -33.65 -34.44
C HIS A 554 0.83 -32.36 -34.09
N SER A 555 0.78 -31.41 -35.03
CA SER A 555 0.41 -30.02 -34.75
C SER A 555 -0.68 -29.49 -35.68
N VAL A 556 -1.18 -28.30 -35.36
CA VAL A 556 -2.17 -27.59 -36.18
C VAL A 556 -1.55 -26.28 -36.67
N LEU A 557 -1.62 -26.04 -37.98
CA LEU A 557 -1.31 -24.75 -38.60
C LEU A 557 -2.57 -24.18 -39.24
N VAL A 558 -2.89 -22.95 -38.89
CA VAL A 558 -3.89 -22.13 -39.58
C VAL A 558 -3.17 -20.91 -40.14
N SER A 559 -3.32 -20.63 -41.43
CA SER A 559 -2.79 -19.42 -42.06
C SER A 559 -3.93 -18.71 -42.77
N GLU A 560 -4.16 -17.45 -42.41
CA GLU A 560 -5.21 -16.62 -43.01
C GLU A 560 -4.60 -15.29 -43.46
N ASP A 561 -4.92 -14.90 -44.70
CA ASP A 561 -4.54 -13.60 -45.28
C ASP A 561 -3.03 -13.29 -45.19
N CYS A 562 -2.19 -14.31 -45.33
CA CYS A 562 -0.73 -14.21 -45.26
C CYS A 562 -0.05 -14.29 -46.64
N GLU A 563 1.12 -13.66 -46.77
CA GLU A 563 2.04 -13.83 -47.89
C GLU A 563 3.32 -14.53 -47.44
N ILE A 564 3.47 -15.80 -47.80
CA ILE A 564 4.59 -16.66 -47.37
C ILE A 564 5.51 -16.92 -48.57
N GLY A 565 6.74 -16.43 -48.52
CA GLY A 565 7.75 -16.62 -49.55
C GLY A 565 9.01 -17.29 -49.00
N ALA A 566 9.46 -18.38 -49.63
CA ALA A 566 10.75 -18.98 -49.31
C ALA A 566 11.56 -19.29 -50.57
N SER A 567 12.80 -18.82 -50.60
CA SER A 567 13.78 -19.18 -51.61
C SER A 567 14.87 -20.04 -50.96
N PHE A 568 14.93 -21.32 -51.32
CA PHE A 568 15.88 -22.29 -50.81
C PHE A 568 17.12 -22.39 -51.70
N ALA A 569 18.28 -22.68 -51.09
CA ALA A 569 19.56 -22.74 -51.82
C ALA A 569 19.58 -23.86 -52.89
N GLU A 570 19.34 -25.10 -52.48
CA GLU A 570 19.39 -26.28 -53.37
C GLU A 570 18.01 -26.94 -53.48
N SER A 571 17.40 -27.27 -52.35
CA SER A 571 16.06 -27.87 -52.28
C SER A 571 15.37 -27.54 -50.96
N GLY A 572 14.04 -27.50 -50.96
CA GLY A 572 13.30 -27.28 -49.72
C GLY A 572 11.78 -27.27 -49.88
N SER A 573 11.09 -27.23 -48.75
CA SER A 573 9.64 -27.11 -48.67
C SER A 573 9.25 -25.95 -47.76
N VAL A 574 8.25 -25.13 -48.11
CA VAL A 574 7.80 -24.06 -47.22
C VAL A 574 7.21 -24.66 -45.94
N ILE A 575 6.24 -25.56 -46.08
CA ILE A 575 5.61 -26.24 -44.95
C ILE A 575 5.90 -27.74 -45.07
N SER A 576 6.41 -28.33 -43.99
CA SER A 576 6.52 -29.78 -43.82
C SER A 576 5.60 -30.22 -42.69
N ALA A 577 4.71 -31.17 -42.95
CA ALA A 577 3.69 -31.61 -42.00
C ALA A 577 3.71 -33.13 -41.80
N ASP A 578 3.87 -33.57 -40.55
CA ASP A 578 3.74 -34.97 -40.17
C ASP A 578 2.61 -35.14 -39.15
N THR A 579 1.65 -36.01 -39.47
CA THR A 579 0.50 -36.34 -38.62
C THR A 579 -0.18 -35.08 -38.07
N SER A 580 -0.37 -34.08 -38.94
CA SER A 580 -0.73 -32.71 -38.59
C SER A 580 -1.95 -32.21 -39.37
N VAL A 581 -2.49 -31.06 -39.00
CA VAL A 581 -3.59 -30.38 -39.70
C VAL A 581 -3.09 -29.03 -40.22
N VAL A 582 -3.27 -28.77 -41.52
CA VAL A 582 -2.88 -27.51 -42.17
C VAL A 582 -4.11 -26.91 -42.85
N THR A 583 -4.46 -25.69 -42.44
CA THR A 583 -5.51 -24.89 -43.10
C THR A 583 -4.88 -23.62 -43.65
N ILE A 584 -5.01 -23.41 -44.95
CA ILE A 584 -4.55 -22.21 -45.66
C ILE A 584 -5.76 -21.55 -46.31
N ASN A 585 -6.04 -20.30 -45.95
CA ASN A 585 -7.20 -19.55 -46.43
C ASN A 585 -6.77 -18.14 -46.87
N GLY A 586 -7.14 -17.72 -48.08
CA GLY A 586 -6.82 -16.36 -48.56
C GLY A 586 -5.32 -16.04 -48.69
N CYS A 587 -4.43 -17.05 -48.66
CA CYS A 587 -2.98 -16.81 -48.58
C CYS A 587 -2.29 -16.87 -49.95
N GLY A 588 -1.16 -16.16 -50.07
CA GLY A 588 -0.16 -16.37 -51.11
C GLY A 588 1.01 -17.20 -50.59
N ILE A 589 1.34 -18.33 -51.23
CA ILE A 589 2.54 -19.12 -50.89
C ILE A 589 3.42 -19.28 -52.13
N THR A 590 4.65 -18.76 -52.06
CA THR A 590 5.66 -18.89 -53.11
C THR A 590 6.89 -19.63 -52.60
N SER A 591 7.30 -20.66 -53.33
CA SER A 591 8.47 -21.47 -53.03
C SER A 591 9.42 -21.48 -54.22
N SER A 592 10.73 -21.30 -54.00
CA SER A 592 11.71 -21.47 -55.06
C SER A 592 12.97 -22.21 -54.59
N ALA A 593 13.61 -22.94 -55.49
CA ALA A 593 14.90 -23.61 -55.26
C ALA A 593 15.62 -23.92 -56.57
N GLU A 594 16.91 -24.28 -56.53
CA GLU A 594 17.65 -24.71 -57.73
C GLU A 594 17.13 -26.06 -58.27
N ARG A 595 17.07 -27.10 -57.43
CA ARG A 595 16.80 -28.49 -57.85
C ARG A 595 15.36 -28.95 -57.60
N TYR A 596 14.89 -28.88 -56.36
CA TYR A 596 13.57 -29.34 -55.96
C TYR A 596 12.95 -28.36 -54.99
N SER A 597 11.71 -27.94 -55.25
CA SER A 597 10.99 -27.08 -54.32
C SER A 597 9.56 -27.55 -54.15
N SER A 598 9.04 -27.44 -52.93
CA SER A 598 7.61 -27.56 -52.69
C SER A 598 7.00 -26.49 -51.79
N CYS A 599 5.73 -26.14 -52.00
CA CYS A 599 5.05 -25.28 -51.05
C CYS A 599 4.66 -26.08 -49.80
N ILE A 600 4.01 -27.24 -49.95
CA ILE A 600 3.65 -28.09 -48.81
C ILE A 600 4.04 -29.54 -49.09
N SER A 601 4.79 -30.14 -48.18
CA SER A 601 5.07 -31.59 -48.14
C SER A 601 4.44 -32.16 -46.89
N ALA A 602 3.66 -33.23 -47.02
CA ALA A 602 2.88 -33.75 -45.91
C ALA A 602 2.75 -35.28 -45.89
N VAL A 603 2.84 -35.85 -44.70
CA VAL A 603 2.68 -37.29 -44.44
C VAL A 603 1.63 -37.48 -43.37
N ALA A 604 0.70 -38.42 -43.57
CA ALA A 604 -0.37 -38.77 -42.64
C ALA A 604 -1.18 -37.57 -42.11
N SER A 605 -1.29 -36.50 -42.91
CA SER A 605 -1.79 -35.20 -42.49
C SER A 605 -3.07 -34.79 -43.21
N LYS A 606 -3.79 -33.81 -42.65
CA LYS A 606 -4.98 -33.21 -43.25
C LYS A 606 -4.68 -31.81 -43.75
N LEU A 607 -4.89 -31.57 -45.03
CA LEU A 607 -4.60 -30.29 -45.68
C LEU A 607 -5.89 -29.73 -46.25
N LYS A 608 -6.17 -28.48 -45.96
CA LYS A 608 -7.30 -27.73 -46.50
C LYS A 608 -6.82 -26.38 -47.01
N ILE A 609 -6.88 -26.18 -48.32
CA ILE A 609 -6.43 -24.97 -48.99
C ILE A 609 -7.62 -24.37 -49.75
N ILE A 610 -7.98 -23.14 -49.41
CA ILE A 610 -9.12 -22.44 -50.00
C ILE A 610 -8.72 -21.02 -50.40
N ASP A 611 -9.24 -20.54 -51.53
CA ASP A 611 -9.13 -19.15 -52.00
C ASP A 611 -7.69 -18.61 -51.97
N SER A 612 -6.72 -19.49 -52.28
CA SER A 612 -5.29 -19.22 -52.11
C SER A 612 -4.53 -19.24 -53.43
N ARG A 613 -3.36 -18.60 -53.44
CA ARG A 613 -2.48 -18.52 -54.61
C ARG A 613 -1.11 -19.14 -54.33
N ILE A 614 -0.81 -20.24 -55.00
CA ILE A 614 0.33 -21.10 -54.70
C ILE A 614 1.25 -21.17 -55.91
N SER A 615 2.53 -20.91 -55.73
CA SER A 615 3.51 -20.86 -56.82
C SER A 615 4.81 -21.56 -56.43
N THR A 616 5.36 -22.38 -57.33
CA THR A 616 6.62 -23.08 -57.09
C THR A 616 7.55 -22.97 -58.29
N ILE A 617 8.81 -22.62 -58.06
CA ILE A 617 9.83 -22.39 -59.10
C ILE A 617 11.09 -23.21 -58.79
N ALA A 618 11.38 -24.25 -59.58
CA ALA A 618 12.58 -25.07 -59.44
C ALA A 618 12.84 -25.93 -60.67
N GLN A 619 13.99 -26.61 -60.76
CA GLN A 619 14.17 -27.63 -61.81
C GLN A 619 13.06 -28.69 -61.74
N THR A 620 12.72 -29.15 -60.53
CA THR A 620 11.55 -29.98 -60.22
C THR A 620 10.63 -29.21 -59.26
N ALA A 621 9.49 -28.72 -59.76
CA ALA A 621 8.58 -27.86 -59.01
C ALA A 621 7.27 -28.57 -58.65
N VAL A 622 6.92 -28.62 -57.36
CA VAL A 622 5.69 -29.26 -56.87
C VAL A 622 4.95 -28.34 -55.90
N ASN A 623 3.68 -27.96 -56.13
CA ASN A 623 2.99 -27.14 -55.11
C ASN A 623 2.69 -27.96 -53.85
N PHE A 624 2.13 -29.18 -54.01
CA PHE A 624 1.75 -30.06 -52.92
C PHE A 624 2.24 -31.49 -53.15
N SER A 625 2.88 -32.08 -52.13
CA SER A 625 3.22 -33.50 -52.10
C SER A 625 2.64 -34.11 -50.84
N VAL A 626 1.67 -35.02 -50.97
CA VAL A 626 0.88 -35.55 -49.86
C VAL A 626 0.89 -37.07 -49.87
N GLN A 627 1.27 -37.67 -48.73
CA GLN A 627 1.29 -39.10 -48.52
C GLN A 627 0.32 -39.52 -47.40
N ASP A 628 -0.54 -40.50 -47.67
CA ASP A 628 -1.43 -41.18 -46.71
C ASP A 628 -2.31 -40.23 -45.86
N GLY A 629 -2.83 -39.15 -46.45
CA GLY A 629 -3.58 -38.08 -45.76
C GLY A 629 -4.93 -37.70 -46.38
N GLU A 630 -5.52 -36.60 -45.91
CA GLU A 630 -6.69 -35.97 -46.53
C GLU A 630 -6.27 -34.64 -47.18
N PHE A 631 -6.55 -34.46 -48.47
CA PHE A 631 -6.20 -33.26 -49.22
C PHE A 631 -7.45 -32.58 -49.80
N GLU A 632 -7.74 -31.36 -49.38
CA GLU A 632 -8.81 -30.52 -49.90
C GLU A 632 -8.24 -29.24 -50.50
N LEU A 633 -8.53 -29.00 -51.78
CA LEU A 633 -8.11 -27.81 -52.53
C LEU A 633 -9.33 -27.22 -53.25
N ARG A 634 -9.71 -25.99 -52.89
CA ARG A 634 -10.88 -25.31 -53.47
C ARG A 634 -10.56 -23.90 -53.92
N SER A 635 -11.14 -23.49 -55.05
CA SER A 635 -11.17 -22.10 -55.52
C SER A 635 -9.79 -21.42 -55.55
N SER A 636 -8.73 -22.20 -55.74
CA SER A 636 -7.34 -21.73 -55.59
C SER A 636 -6.61 -21.73 -56.93
N SER A 637 -5.57 -20.91 -57.03
CA SER A 637 -4.68 -20.85 -58.19
C SER A 637 -3.33 -21.48 -57.85
N CYS A 638 -2.85 -22.38 -58.70
CA CYS A 638 -1.66 -23.18 -58.50
C CYS A 638 -0.76 -23.07 -59.74
N ARG A 639 0.46 -22.59 -59.55
CA ARG A 639 1.44 -22.40 -60.63
C ARG A 639 2.73 -23.15 -60.35
N VAL A 640 3.26 -23.81 -61.38
CA VAL A 640 4.61 -24.38 -61.35
C VAL A 640 5.45 -23.86 -62.51
N THR A 641 6.74 -23.65 -62.28
CA THR A 641 7.69 -23.22 -63.31
C THR A 641 8.99 -23.99 -63.15
N GLY A 642 9.46 -24.65 -64.21
CA GLY A 642 10.60 -25.55 -64.08
C GLY A 642 11.00 -26.35 -65.31
N SER A 643 11.85 -27.35 -65.10
CA SER A 643 12.13 -28.37 -66.12
C SER A 643 11.06 -29.46 -66.10
N TYR A 644 10.65 -29.86 -64.89
CA TYR A 644 9.60 -30.82 -64.58
C TYR A 644 8.75 -30.28 -63.42
N GLY A 645 7.48 -30.69 -63.33
CA GLY A 645 6.66 -30.31 -62.19
C GLY A 645 5.20 -30.72 -62.30
N ARG A 646 4.51 -30.69 -61.15
CA ARG A 646 3.07 -30.93 -61.01
C ARG A 646 2.51 -30.01 -59.94
N ALA A 647 1.26 -29.58 -60.06
CA ALA A 647 0.64 -28.84 -58.96
C ALA A 647 0.50 -29.74 -57.73
N THR A 648 0.01 -30.97 -57.90
CA THR A 648 -0.27 -31.86 -56.77
C THR A 648 0.23 -33.27 -57.05
N GLU A 649 0.91 -33.88 -56.07
CA GLU A 649 1.29 -35.29 -56.04
C GLU A 649 0.65 -35.97 -54.83
N LEU A 650 -0.21 -36.96 -55.07
CA LEU A 650 -0.97 -37.65 -54.04
C LEU A 650 -0.65 -39.15 -54.02
N PHE A 651 -0.14 -39.62 -52.90
CA PHE A 651 0.22 -41.02 -52.68
C PHE A 651 -0.62 -41.60 -51.55
N GLY A 652 -1.61 -42.45 -51.86
CA GLY A 652 -2.57 -42.93 -50.87
C GLY A 652 -3.53 -41.85 -50.36
N GLY A 653 -4.39 -42.19 -49.40
CA GLY A 653 -5.29 -41.22 -48.75
C GLY A 653 -6.55 -40.83 -49.54
N LYS A 654 -7.11 -39.65 -49.25
CA LYS A 654 -8.35 -39.12 -49.85
C LYS A 654 -8.15 -37.70 -50.38
N SER A 655 -8.79 -37.37 -51.50
CA SER A 655 -8.70 -36.03 -52.10
C SER A 655 -10.04 -35.42 -52.49
N LYS A 656 -10.14 -34.09 -52.38
CA LYS A 656 -11.24 -33.24 -52.85
C LYS A 656 -10.68 -32.00 -53.55
N ILE A 657 -10.84 -31.91 -54.87
CA ILE A 657 -10.20 -30.87 -55.68
C ILE A 657 -11.25 -30.24 -56.60
N THR A 658 -11.73 -29.04 -56.27
CA THR A 658 -12.82 -28.38 -57.01
C THR A 658 -12.61 -26.90 -57.27
N GLY A 659 -12.91 -26.43 -58.47
CA GLY A 659 -12.94 -25.00 -58.79
C GLY A 659 -11.57 -24.32 -58.90
N ASN A 660 -10.49 -25.08 -59.14
CA ASN A 660 -9.12 -24.55 -59.12
C ASN A 660 -8.58 -24.20 -60.52
N SER A 661 -7.58 -23.33 -60.55
CA SER A 661 -6.82 -23.02 -61.76
C SER A 661 -5.38 -23.52 -61.63
N PHE A 662 -4.97 -24.40 -62.54
CA PHE A 662 -3.62 -24.94 -62.62
C PHE A 662 -2.92 -24.38 -63.86
N ALA A 663 -1.72 -23.84 -63.64
CA ALA A 663 -0.87 -23.32 -64.71
C ALA A 663 0.55 -23.85 -64.58
N ALA A 664 1.19 -24.15 -65.70
CA ALA A 664 2.58 -24.57 -65.73
C ALA A 664 3.37 -23.89 -66.85
N ASP A 665 4.66 -23.70 -66.59
CA ASP A 665 5.68 -23.28 -67.56
C ASP A 665 6.86 -24.25 -67.44
N LEU A 666 6.80 -25.34 -68.23
CA LEU A 666 7.74 -26.47 -68.17
C LEU A 666 8.59 -26.59 -69.43
N ARG A 667 9.90 -26.81 -69.28
CA ARG A 667 10.84 -26.93 -70.41
C ARG A 667 10.79 -28.27 -71.14
N TYR A 668 10.43 -29.37 -70.47
CA TYR A 668 10.42 -30.73 -71.05
C TYR A 668 9.02 -31.36 -70.95
N SER A 669 8.13 -31.04 -71.88
CA SER A 669 6.74 -31.55 -71.97
C SER A 669 6.58 -32.87 -72.74
N GLY A 670 7.58 -33.76 -72.69
CA GLY A 670 7.69 -34.94 -73.57
C GLY A 670 6.54 -35.96 -73.50
N ALA A 671 5.68 -35.87 -72.48
CA ALA A 671 4.36 -36.48 -72.43
C ALA A 671 3.42 -35.49 -71.68
N SER A 672 2.15 -35.41 -72.07
CA SER A 672 1.15 -34.64 -71.33
C SER A 672 1.15 -35.12 -69.87
N LEU A 673 1.52 -34.23 -68.95
CA LEU A 673 1.47 -34.51 -67.52
C LEU A 673 0.15 -33.93 -67.01
N ASP A 674 -0.56 -34.65 -66.15
CA ASP A 674 -1.70 -34.05 -65.46
C ASP A 674 -1.18 -33.15 -64.34
N ALA A 675 -1.84 -31.99 -64.15
CA ALA A 675 -1.51 -31.09 -63.05
C ALA A 675 -1.60 -31.78 -61.68
N VAL A 676 -2.48 -32.79 -61.57
CA VAL A 676 -2.69 -33.61 -60.38
C VAL A 676 -2.28 -35.06 -60.67
N TYR A 677 -1.26 -35.54 -59.98
CA TYR A 677 -0.92 -36.96 -59.93
C TYR A 677 -1.61 -37.66 -58.75
N THR A 678 -2.18 -38.83 -59.01
CA THR A 678 -2.67 -39.75 -57.99
C THR A 678 -2.09 -41.14 -58.24
N ASP A 679 -1.62 -41.80 -57.19
CA ASP A 679 -1.30 -43.23 -57.25
C ASP A 679 -2.58 -44.09 -57.19
N ALA A 680 -2.44 -45.40 -57.37
CA ALA A 680 -3.57 -46.33 -57.34
C ALA A 680 -4.24 -46.47 -55.96
N LYS A 681 -3.65 -45.90 -54.89
CA LYS A 681 -4.16 -45.99 -53.52
C LYS A 681 -4.93 -44.74 -53.10
N ASN A 682 -4.80 -43.62 -53.80
CA ASN A 682 -5.56 -42.41 -53.51
C ASN A 682 -7.03 -42.57 -53.92
N ILE A 683 -7.95 -42.13 -53.04
CA ILE A 683 -9.38 -42.11 -53.30
C ILE A 683 -9.82 -40.66 -53.56
N SER A 684 -10.07 -40.33 -54.84
CA SER A 684 -10.66 -39.05 -55.21
C SER A 684 -12.17 -39.05 -54.91
N LEU A 685 -12.58 -38.17 -53.99
CA LEU A 685 -13.98 -38.04 -53.55
C LEU A 685 -14.73 -36.95 -54.34
N GLU A 686 -14.04 -35.87 -54.69
CA GLU A 686 -14.56 -34.75 -55.48
C GLU A 686 -13.48 -34.29 -56.47
N TYR A 687 -13.80 -34.26 -57.76
CA TYR A 687 -12.93 -33.69 -58.80
C TYR A 687 -13.78 -33.01 -59.87
N GLY A 688 -13.76 -31.66 -59.95
CA GLY A 688 -14.60 -30.96 -60.92
C GLY A 688 -14.43 -29.44 -60.93
N GLY A 689 -14.74 -28.82 -62.08
CA GLY A 689 -14.64 -27.37 -62.25
C GLY A 689 -13.21 -26.82 -62.22
N ASN A 690 -12.19 -27.67 -62.41
CA ASN A 690 -10.79 -27.26 -62.47
C ASN A 690 -10.40 -26.91 -63.93
N THR A 691 -9.48 -25.97 -64.10
CA THR A 691 -8.87 -25.63 -65.40
C THR A 691 -7.37 -25.90 -65.39
N GLU A 692 -6.83 -26.45 -66.47
CA GLU A 692 -5.40 -26.78 -66.59
C GLU A 692 -4.78 -26.12 -67.83
N SER A 693 -3.56 -25.59 -67.70
CA SER A 693 -2.82 -24.98 -68.80
C SER A 693 -1.31 -25.20 -68.66
N GLY A 694 -0.64 -25.55 -69.76
CA GLY A 694 0.84 -25.67 -69.83
C GLY A 694 1.46 -26.95 -69.27
N TYR A 695 0.66 -27.96 -68.92
CA TYR A 695 1.11 -29.30 -68.48
C TYR A 695 1.10 -30.34 -69.60
#